data_AF-A0A841UZD7-F1
#
_entry.id   AF-A0A841UZD7-F1
#
_cell.length_a   1.000
_cell.length_b   1.000
_cell.length_c   1.000
_cell.angle_alpha   90.00
_cell.angle_beta   90.00
_cell.angle_gamma   90.00
#
_symmetry.space_group_name_H-M   'P 1'
#
loop_
_entity.id
_entity.type
_entity.pdbx_description
1 polymer ?
#
loop_
_entity_poly.entity_id
_entity_poly.type
_entity_poly.pdbx_seq_one_letter_code
_entity_poly.pdbx_strand_id
1 'polypeptide(L)'
;MIDTSEKNFEATIEASLLNSGYQRRSSKDYERSLCLIPEDVLNFIQTSQPQEWQKFQTQYGDDANTQLLKRLAEVIKNRGTLEVLRKGIKANGCRFQLAYFQPSNSLNPETQRLYQTNCFSVLRQLYYSQKNPLNSIDIVLFLNGLPIFTAELKNPFTGQNFQQAIKQYQEDRDPREPLLKFGLCLSHFAVDSDLVYVTTHLQGHETLFLPFNPGKTGVAANPDPTKFRTAYLWEQIWRQDSFLDLIQNFITLKEEKDDKGRKTGVKRLIFPRYHQLDAVRRLLADAKAEGTGKSYLIQHSAGSGKSNSIAWLAHGLVSLHDEHNTRVFDSIIVITDRRILDQQLQATIRQFEQTSGVVENIDKTSRQLKEALESGKNIIVTTLQKFSVIVDQIQSLSGQRFAVIIDEAHSSQTGESTKKLKSVLTATSLEAAAAEEGGEEEDSEDRTVAEAKKRGKIANLSYFAFTATPKPTTLEVFGTRQPDGSFAPFSLYSMAQAIEEGFILDVLENYTTYKTYFNLLKTIEDDPHYDRARTASLLRHFVDLHEHTIKQKVAIIVEHFHEQVAHQVQGKAKAMIVTRSRLHAVRYKLALDRYLKEKDYPYQSLVAFTGTVRDGEDFTETNMNSASSGTHIPDKATADTFQQAPYRFLVVANKFQTGFDQPLLGAMYIDKKLAGVNAVQTLSRLNRIHPHKTATLVLDFANEADEIEAAFKDYYDCTILTEATDPNRLYKIQAQLDDYHFYQDSDIDSFAQIFFHSQGTQAKLHGSLDPVLDRYLEASEEEKVGFRGKIQEFIRLYGFVSQLLPIPAADLEKFYEFSRHLICKLPTSPEALPLPIQQSIELNSYRIQETHRGKIELKRGVRESPRVYSPGTGQPSTKKIEPLSKIIEEINRRFGTDFSEDERVFIEHLETKLDDSAPLKASLKINTPENVKLAFDILASDIMQDMVEINFSFYKKFTDDLEFKALLLGFLFNRFLQRSNTSEAK
;
A
#
# COMPACT_ATOMS: atom_id res chain seq x y z
N MET A 1 0.39 38.05 -35.77
CA MET A 1 0.51 36.64 -35.35
C MET A 1 1.35 36.61 -34.09
N ILE A 2 0.94 35.82 -33.09
CA ILE A 2 1.71 35.63 -31.85
C ILE A 2 2.93 34.76 -32.20
N ASP A 3 4.11 35.11 -31.68
CA ASP A 3 5.32 34.30 -31.84
C ASP A 3 5.20 33.03 -31.00
N THR A 4 5.03 31.88 -31.66
CA THR A 4 4.92 30.56 -31.02
C THR A 4 6.27 29.84 -30.94
N SER A 5 7.40 30.55 -31.13
CA SER A 5 8.73 29.97 -31.03
C SER A 5 9.15 29.69 -29.58
N GLU A 6 10.10 28.77 -29.42
CA GLU A 6 10.76 28.48 -28.13
C GLU A 6 11.44 29.72 -27.54
N LYS A 7 11.93 30.63 -28.37
CA LYS A 7 12.57 31.89 -27.94
C LYS A 7 11.63 32.80 -27.18
N ASN A 8 10.35 32.84 -27.57
CA ASN A 8 9.33 33.61 -26.88
C ASN A 8 8.94 32.96 -25.55
N PHE A 9 8.93 31.62 -25.51
CA PHE A 9 8.69 30.87 -24.28
C PHE A 9 9.82 31.10 -23.25
N GLU A 10 11.08 30.99 -23.67
CA GLU A 10 12.24 31.37 -22.84
C GLU A 10 12.16 32.81 -22.34
N ALA A 11 11.81 33.76 -23.22
CA ALA A 11 11.73 35.18 -22.88
C ALA A 11 10.66 35.44 -21.81
N THR A 12 9.55 34.71 -21.86
CA THR A 12 8.47 34.82 -20.87
C THR A 12 8.94 34.33 -19.49
N ILE A 13 9.65 33.20 -19.44
CA ILE A 13 10.21 32.65 -18.21
C ILE A 13 11.27 33.58 -17.62
N GLU A 14 12.20 34.06 -18.46
CA GLU A 14 13.22 35.03 -18.06
C GLU A 14 12.57 36.29 -17.48
N ALA A 15 11.58 36.88 -18.16
CA ALA A 15 10.88 38.06 -17.67
C ALA A 15 10.23 37.82 -16.30
N SER A 16 9.60 36.67 -16.09
CA SER A 16 9.01 36.33 -14.79
C SER A 16 10.05 36.16 -13.68
N LEU A 17 11.23 35.61 -13.99
CA LEU A 17 12.32 35.46 -13.03
C LEU A 17 12.97 36.81 -12.70
N LEU A 18 13.17 37.68 -13.69
CA LEU A 18 13.69 39.03 -13.47
C LEU A 18 12.75 39.85 -12.57
N ASN A 19 11.43 39.72 -12.78
CA ASN A 19 10.43 40.34 -11.91
C ASN A 19 10.43 39.80 -10.47
N SER A 20 10.94 38.59 -10.25
CA SER A 20 11.07 37.98 -8.91
C SER A 20 12.44 38.23 -8.24
N GLY A 21 13.27 39.09 -8.85
CA GLY A 21 14.55 39.54 -8.27
C GLY A 21 15.80 38.86 -8.84
N TYR A 22 15.68 38.04 -9.89
CA TYR A 22 16.86 37.49 -10.58
C TYR A 22 17.59 38.56 -11.40
N GLN A 23 18.89 38.37 -11.57
CA GLN A 23 19.74 39.18 -12.44
C GLN A 23 19.96 38.47 -13.77
N ARG A 24 19.93 39.24 -14.85
CA ARG A 24 20.24 38.73 -16.19
C ARG A 24 21.75 38.66 -16.37
N ARG A 25 22.26 37.50 -16.81
CA ARG A 25 23.67 37.32 -17.20
C ARG A 25 23.79 36.88 -18.66
N SER A 26 24.96 37.10 -19.24
CA SER A 26 25.32 36.70 -20.59
C SER A 26 26.20 35.46 -20.58
N SER A 27 26.17 34.65 -21.64
CA SER A 27 27.07 33.48 -21.76
C SER A 27 28.56 33.87 -21.80
N LYS A 28 28.89 35.15 -22.00
CA LYS A 28 30.27 35.67 -21.91
C LYS A 28 30.77 35.79 -20.46
N ASP A 29 29.85 35.92 -19.50
CA ASP A 29 30.17 36.12 -18.08
C ASP A 29 30.47 34.77 -17.39
N TYR A 30 30.13 33.66 -18.06
CA TYR A 30 30.36 32.31 -17.57
C TYR A 30 31.73 31.78 -17.97
N GLU A 31 32.51 31.36 -16.97
CA GLU A 31 33.83 30.77 -17.19
C GLU A 31 33.74 29.24 -17.32
N ARG A 32 33.90 28.75 -18.56
CA ARG A 32 33.72 27.33 -18.92
C ARG A 32 34.67 26.36 -18.20
N SER A 33 35.89 26.79 -17.88
CA SER A 33 36.90 25.97 -17.18
C SER A 33 36.52 25.69 -15.73
N LEU A 34 36.00 26.69 -15.04
CA LEU A 34 35.65 26.62 -13.62
C LEU A 34 34.18 26.24 -13.40
N CYS A 35 33.35 26.41 -14.42
CA CYS A 35 31.90 26.22 -14.38
C CYS A 35 31.19 27.16 -13.40
N LEU A 36 31.61 28.43 -13.38
CA LEU A 36 31.12 29.46 -12.47
C LEU A 36 30.90 30.78 -13.21
N ILE A 37 30.20 31.71 -12.58
CA ILE A 37 30.22 33.13 -12.93
C ILE A 37 31.16 33.83 -11.93
N PRO A 38 32.43 34.09 -12.29
CA PRO A 38 33.44 34.60 -11.36
C PRO A 38 33.03 35.90 -10.66
N GLU A 39 32.42 36.81 -11.42
CA GLU A 39 32.01 38.12 -10.92
C GLU A 39 30.96 37.99 -9.80
N ASP A 40 29.96 37.13 -9.97
CA ASP A 40 28.89 36.90 -8.98
C ASP A 40 29.46 36.27 -7.69
N VAL A 41 30.38 35.32 -7.82
CA VAL A 41 31.05 34.68 -6.65
C VAL A 41 31.84 35.72 -5.86
N LEU A 42 32.67 36.52 -6.55
CA LEU A 42 33.53 37.50 -5.90
C LEU A 42 32.72 38.62 -5.26
N ASN A 43 31.73 39.17 -5.97
CA ASN A 43 30.83 40.21 -5.46
C ASN A 43 30.09 39.72 -4.21
N PHE A 44 29.58 38.50 -4.22
CA PHE A 44 28.89 37.91 -3.06
C PHE A 44 29.82 37.80 -1.85
N ILE A 45 31.04 37.25 -2.03
CA ILE A 45 31.99 37.05 -0.91
C ILE A 45 32.47 38.39 -0.35
N GLN A 46 32.78 39.35 -1.21
CA GLN A 46 33.24 40.69 -0.80
C GLN A 46 32.15 41.45 -0.04
N THR A 47 30.89 41.31 -0.45
CA THR A 47 29.75 42.00 0.18
C THR A 47 29.33 41.33 1.49
N SER A 48 29.30 40.00 1.51
CA SER A 48 28.83 39.23 2.67
C SER A 48 29.89 39.08 3.76
N GLN A 49 31.16 38.88 3.40
CA GLN A 49 32.24 38.46 4.30
C GLN A 49 33.52 39.32 4.11
N PRO A 50 33.45 40.66 4.23
CA PRO A 50 34.56 41.56 3.90
C PRO A 50 35.81 41.34 4.77
N GLN A 51 35.64 41.00 6.05
CA GLN A 51 36.77 40.79 6.97
C GLN A 51 37.58 39.53 6.62
N GLU A 52 36.90 38.42 6.32
CA GLU A 52 37.57 37.18 5.90
C GLU A 52 38.20 37.34 4.51
N TRP A 53 37.56 38.10 3.62
CA TRP A 53 38.12 38.45 2.33
C TRP A 53 39.41 39.27 2.45
N GLN A 54 39.45 40.30 3.30
CA GLN A 54 40.66 41.10 3.54
C GLN A 54 41.82 40.28 4.11
N LYS A 55 41.54 39.34 5.02
CA LYS A 55 42.55 38.40 5.54
C LYS A 55 43.13 37.54 4.42
N PHE A 56 42.27 37.02 3.55
CA PHE A 56 42.69 36.21 2.41
C PHE A 56 43.48 37.01 1.38
N GLN A 57 43.07 38.24 1.09
CA GLN A 57 43.76 39.15 0.18
C GLN A 57 45.15 39.54 0.68
N THR A 58 45.30 39.78 2.00
CA THR A 58 46.61 40.08 2.61
C THR A 58 47.62 38.93 2.41
N GLN A 59 47.16 37.68 2.30
CA GLN A 59 48.02 36.51 2.12
C GLN A 59 48.43 36.28 0.66
N TYR A 60 47.56 36.59 -0.31
CA TYR A 60 47.73 36.23 -1.72
C TYR A 60 47.96 37.42 -2.66
N GLY A 61 47.81 38.66 -2.18
CA GLY A 61 47.94 39.86 -3.00
C GLY A 61 46.96 39.85 -4.18
N ASP A 62 47.47 40.17 -5.37
CA ASP A 62 46.67 40.30 -6.60
C ASP A 62 46.11 38.96 -7.13
N ASP A 63 46.71 37.81 -6.73
CA ASP A 63 46.28 36.48 -7.15
C ASP A 63 45.09 35.92 -6.32
N ALA A 64 44.64 36.64 -5.30
CA ALA A 64 43.60 36.19 -4.37
C ALA A 64 42.31 35.75 -5.10
N ASN A 65 41.87 36.51 -6.10
CA ASN A 65 40.66 36.19 -6.88
C ASN A 65 40.79 34.82 -7.58
N THR A 66 41.88 34.64 -8.31
CA THR A 66 42.14 33.43 -9.11
C THR A 66 42.30 32.20 -8.23
N GLN A 67 42.98 32.32 -7.09
CA GLN A 67 43.22 31.21 -6.17
C GLN A 67 41.94 30.77 -5.47
N LEU A 68 41.09 31.71 -5.04
CA LEU A 68 39.82 31.38 -4.42
C LEU A 68 38.90 30.62 -5.38
N LEU A 69 38.78 31.11 -6.62
CA LEU A 69 37.92 30.48 -7.64
C LEU A 69 38.41 29.08 -8.02
N LYS A 70 39.73 28.89 -8.19
CA LYS A 70 40.32 27.56 -8.43
C LYS A 70 40.05 26.61 -7.26
N ARG A 71 40.23 27.07 -6.02
CA ARG A 71 39.96 26.28 -4.83
C ARG A 71 38.48 25.92 -4.71
N LEU A 72 37.59 26.86 -5.00
CA LEU A 72 36.15 26.62 -5.01
C LEU A 72 35.77 25.54 -6.02
N ALA A 73 36.24 25.65 -7.27
CA ALA A 73 36.00 24.66 -8.31
C ALA A 73 36.53 23.26 -7.92
N GLU A 74 37.71 23.19 -7.29
CA GLU A 74 38.29 21.93 -6.79
C GLU A 74 37.43 21.30 -5.68
N VAL A 75 36.97 22.09 -4.72
CA VAL A 75 36.13 21.60 -3.61
C VAL A 75 34.78 21.14 -4.13
N ILE A 76 34.17 21.87 -5.07
CA ILE A 76 32.90 21.47 -5.72
C ILE A 76 33.08 20.15 -6.46
N LYS A 77 34.17 19.97 -7.21
CA LYS A 77 34.46 18.72 -7.93
C LYS A 77 34.55 17.50 -6.99
N ASN A 78 35.03 17.70 -5.77
CA ASN A 78 35.26 16.63 -4.79
C ASN A 78 34.06 16.37 -3.86
N ARG A 79 33.35 17.44 -3.44
CA ARG A 79 32.27 17.37 -2.43
C ARG A 79 30.87 17.62 -3.00
N GLY A 80 30.78 18.20 -4.18
CA GLY A 80 29.53 18.62 -4.82
C GLY A 80 29.05 19.99 -4.35
N THR A 81 28.23 20.64 -5.18
CA THR A 81 27.70 21.99 -4.95
C THR A 81 26.79 22.04 -3.72
N LEU A 82 25.99 21.00 -3.47
CA LEU A 82 25.09 20.94 -2.30
C LEU A 82 25.84 21.05 -0.97
N GLU A 83 26.95 20.33 -0.81
CA GLU A 83 27.73 20.36 0.43
C GLU A 83 28.45 21.71 0.59
N VAL A 84 28.94 22.28 -0.51
CA VAL A 84 29.60 23.60 -0.52
C VAL A 84 28.63 24.71 -0.12
N LEU A 85 27.40 24.70 -0.64
CA LEU A 85 26.39 25.69 -0.28
C LEU A 85 25.98 25.59 1.20
N ARG A 86 25.91 24.38 1.75
CA ARG A 86 25.50 24.17 3.16
C ARG A 86 26.62 24.46 4.15
N LYS A 87 27.83 23.94 3.92
CA LYS A 87 28.93 23.98 4.92
C LYS A 87 29.94 25.10 4.68
N GLY A 88 29.96 25.66 3.47
CA GLY A 88 30.99 26.59 3.00
C GLY A 88 32.29 25.89 2.63
N ILE A 89 33.31 26.70 2.32
CA ILE A 89 34.68 26.27 2.03
C ILE A 89 35.65 26.78 3.09
N LYS A 90 36.75 26.05 3.26
CA LYS A 90 37.91 26.50 4.03
C LYS A 90 39.09 26.67 3.08
N ALA A 91 39.69 27.85 3.09
CA ALA A 91 40.86 28.19 2.28
C ALA A 91 41.87 28.93 3.17
N ASN A 92 43.05 28.33 3.37
CA ASN A 92 44.17 28.91 4.13
C ASN A 92 43.83 29.55 5.48
N GLY A 93 43.02 28.85 6.29
CA GLY A 93 42.60 29.34 7.61
C GLY A 93 41.41 30.29 7.59
N CYS A 94 41.01 30.81 6.43
CA CYS A 94 39.75 31.53 6.23
C CYS A 94 38.59 30.56 5.93
N ARG A 95 37.39 30.92 6.38
CA ARG A 95 36.16 30.17 6.08
C ARG A 95 35.21 31.07 5.32
N PHE A 96 34.77 30.61 4.15
CA PHE A 96 33.81 31.32 3.31
C PHE A 96 32.51 30.52 3.21
N GLN A 97 31.40 31.15 3.54
CA GLN A 97 30.06 30.64 3.26
C GLN A 97 29.65 31.05 1.84
N LEU A 98 29.02 30.14 1.09
CA LEU A 98 28.64 30.36 -0.32
C LEU A 98 27.15 30.61 -0.51
N ALA A 99 26.34 30.44 0.53
CA ALA A 99 24.94 30.83 0.56
C ALA A 99 24.48 31.03 2.01
N TYR A 100 23.62 32.03 2.22
CA TYR A 100 22.93 32.25 3.49
C TYR A 100 21.47 31.84 3.35
N PHE A 101 20.98 31.01 4.25
CA PHE A 101 19.60 30.52 4.18
C PHE A 101 18.66 31.38 5.03
N GLN A 102 17.36 31.26 4.77
CA GLN A 102 16.36 32.02 5.51
C GLN A 102 16.47 31.67 7.01
N PRO A 103 16.62 32.67 7.91
CA PRO A 103 16.68 32.40 9.32
C PRO A 103 15.32 31.94 9.83
N SER A 104 15.32 31.02 10.79
CA SER A 104 14.09 30.49 11.41
C SER A 104 13.37 31.52 12.29
N ASN A 105 14.09 32.55 12.75
CA ASN A 105 13.54 33.69 13.48
C ASN A 105 14.10 35.02 12.95
N SER A 106 13.35 36.11 13.17
CA SER A 106 13.75 37.47 12.77
C SER A 106 14.62 38.19 13.83
N LEU A 107 15.06 37.48 14.86
CA LEU A 107 15.76 38.07 16.01
C LEU A 107 17.19 38.55 15.71
N ASN A 108 17.82 38.03 14.65
CA ASN A 108 19.16 38.46 14.24
C ASN A 108 19.13 39.26 12.92
N PRO A 109 19.13 40.61 12.97
CA PRO A 109 19.13 41.47 11.79
C PRO A 109 20.32 41.22 10.86
N GLU A 110 21.46 40.79 11.39
CA GLU A 110 22.65 40.49 10.58
C GLU A 110 22.42 39.26 9.70
N THR A 111 21.77 38.22 10.23
CA THR A 111 21.46 37.01 9.44
C THR A 111 20.45 37.30 8.34
N GLN A 112 19.48 38.18 8.61
CA GLN A 112 18.52 38.63 7.59
C GLN A 112 19.19 39.48 6.52
N ARG A 113 20.11 40.38 6.90
CA ARG A 113 20.95 41.13 5.94
C ARG A 113 21.72 40.18 5.05
N LEU A 114 22.41 39.19 5.62
CA LEU A 114 23.20 38.21 4.87
C LEU A 114 22.34 37.34 3.95
N TYR A 115 21.14 36.94 4.38
CA TYR A 115 20.16 36.27 3.53
C TYR A 115 19.79 37.11 2.29
N GLN A 116 19.58 38.41 2.47
CA GLN A 116 19.27 39.33 1.38
C GLN A 116 20.46 39.62 0.45
N THR A 117 21.70 39.30 0.86
CA THR A 117 22.87 39.46 -0.01
C THR A 117 23.03 38.36 -1.06
N ASN A 118 22.25 37.26 -0.98
CA ASN A 118 22.31 36.23 -2.00
C ASN A 118 21.89 36.79 -3.36
N CYS A 119 22.71 36.52 -4.38
CA CYS A 119 22.46 36.89 -5.76
C CYS A 119 21.94 35.67 -6.53
N PHE A 120 20.83 35.85 -7.25
CA PHE A 120 20.27 34.85 -8.14
C PHE A 120 20.41 35.33 -9.57
N SER A 121 20.98 34.51 -10.44
CA SER A 121 21.22 34.88 -11.83
C SER A 121 20.55 33.89 -12.78
N VAL A 122 19.94 34.39 -13.84
CA VAL A 122 19.36 33.61 -14.94
C VAL A 122 20.14 33.87 -16.21
N LEU A 123 20.45 32.80 -16.93
CA LEU A 123 21.27 32.84 -18.12
C LEU A 123 20.60 32.01 -19.21
N ARG A 124 20.29 32.65 -20.34
CA ARG A 124 19.72 32.01 -21.52
C ARG A 124 20.79 31.57 -22.49
N GLN A 125 20.57 30.43 -23.14
CA GLN A 125 21.44 29.90 -24.20
C GLN A 125 22.90 29.83 -23.74
N LEU A 126 23.14 29.10 -22.64
CA LEU A 126 24.46 28.97 -22.03
C LEU A 126 25.36 28.05 -22.85
N TYR A 127 26.38 28.60 -23.50
CA TYR A 127 27.40 27.82 -24.21
C TYR A 127 28.45 27.25 -23.23
N TYR A 128 28.23 26.01 -22.81
CA TYR A 128 28.94 25.41 -21.68
C TYR A 128 30.21 24.62 -22.05
N SER A 129 30.27 24.03 -23.24
CA SER A 129 31.37 23.14 -23.64
C SER A 129 32.56 23.91 -24.21
N GLN A 130 33.78 23.50 -23.82
CA GLN A 130 35.02 23.93 -24.47
C GLN A 130 35.31 23.15 -25.75
N LYS A 131 34.89 21.88 -25.80
CA LYS A 131 35.13 20.97 -26.93
C LYS A 131 34.17 21.23 -28.08
N ASN A 132 32.91 21.53 -27.74
CA ASN A 132 31.82 21.78 -28.69
C ASN A 132 31.22 23.17 -28.43
N PRO A 133 31.81 24.26 -28.96
CA PRO A 133 31.41 25.63 -28.63
C PRO A 133 29.97 26.00 -28.99
N LEU A 134 29.30 25.20 -29.85
CA LEU A 134 27.91 25.40 -30.26
C LEU A 134 26.90 24.78 -29.30
N ASN A 135 27.32 23.91 -28.37
CA ASN A 135 26.42 23.28 -27.43
C ASN A 135 25.95 24.31 -26.40
N SER A 136 24.66 24.67 -26.48
CA SER A 136 23.98 25.53 -25.51
C SER A 136 22.96 24.74 -24.69
N ILE A 137 22.65 25.26 -23.50
CA ILE A 137 21.48 24.88 -22.70
C ILE A 137 20.55 26.09 -22.66
N ASP A 138 19.24 25.88 -22.84
CA ASP A 138 18.28 26.97 -23.02
C ASP A 138 18.22 27.91 -21.82
N ILE A 139 18.09 27.39 -20.60
CA ILE A 139 18.09 28.18 -19.36
C ILE A 139 18.98 27.52 -18.30
N VAL A 140 19.81 28.33 -17.63
CA VAL A 140 20.58 27.91 -16.44
C VAL A 140 20.38 28.92 -15.32
N LEU A 141 20.08 28.40 -14.13
CA LEU A 141 19.89 29.18 -12.91
C LEU A 141 21.11 29.05 -12.00
N PHE A 142 21.58 30.20 -11.53
CA PHE A 142 22.75 30.32 -10.67
C PHE A 142 22.38 30.93 -9.32
N LEU A 143 23.09 30.48 -8.28
CA LEU A 143 23.07 31.08 -6.94
C LEU A 143 24.49 31.51 -6.58
N ASN A 144 24.69 32.81 -6.33
CA ASN A 144 26.00 33.39 -6.02
C ASN A 144 27.11 32.97 -7.01
N GLY A 145 26.74 32.87 -8.30
CA GLY A 145 27.62 32.45 -9.40
C GLY A 145 27.87 30.94 -9.54
N LEU A 146 27.23 30.10 -8.72
CA LEU A 146 27.28 28.64 -8.80
C LEU A 146 26.08 28.11 -9.63
N PRO A 147 26.28 27.22 -10.62
CA PRO A 147 25.19 26.63 -11.38
C PRO A 147 24.42 25.63 -10.52
N ILE A 148 23.08 25.74 -10.52
CA ILE A 148 22.22 24.90 -9.67
C ILE A 148 21.26 24.08 -10.50
N PHE A 149 20.48 24.73 -11.36
CA PHE A 149 19.47 24.08 -12.20
C PHE A 149 19.71 24.41 -13.67
N THR A 150 19.47 23.41 -14.51
CA THR A 150 19.45 23.58 -15.97
C THR A 150 18.07 23.22 -16.49
N ALA A 151 17.63 23.86 -17.57
CA ALA A 151 16.39 23.52 -18.24
C ALA A 151 16.55 23.56 -19.76
N GLU A 152 15.98 22.55 -20.42
CA GLU A 152 15.75 22.51 -21.87
C GLU A 152 14.25 22.70 -22.11
N LEU A 153 13.90 23.64 -22.98
CA LEU A 153 12.53 24.07 -23.20
C LEU A 153 12.05 23.71 -24.59
N LYS A 154 10.83 23.19 -24.69
CA LYS A 154 10.18 22.85 -25.97
C LYS A 154 8.80 23.44 -26.06
N ASN A 155 8.33 23.68 -27.28
CA ASN A 155 6.99 24.20 -27.52
C ASN A 155 6.20 23.26 -28.44
N PRO A 156 5.08 22.65 -27.99
CA PRO A 156 4.31 21.71 -28.80
C PRO A 156 3.86 22.29 -30.15
N PHE A 157 3.68 23.61 -30.26
CA PHE A 157 3.33 24.27 -31.52
C PHE A 157 4.44 24.24 -32.58
N THR A 158 5.70 23.97 -32.21
CA THR A 158 6.81 23.76 -33.15
C THR A 158 6.97 22.28 -33.54
N GLY A 159 6.09 21.40 -33.05
CA GLY A 159 6.21 19.95 -33.21
C GLY A 159 7.20 19.29 -32.24
N GLN A 160 7.75 20.05 -31.29
CA GLN A 160 8.63 19.53 -30.23
C GLN A 160 7.96 19.65 -28.86
N ASN A 161 8.11 18.64 -28.01
CA ASN A 161 7.53 18.53 -26.67
C ASN A 161 8.58 18.07 -25.66
N PHE A 162 8.17 17.86 -24.41
CA PHE A 162 9.06 17.42 -23.34
C PHE A 162 9.87 16.14 -23.67
N GLN A 163 9.37 15.22 -24.51
CA GLN A 163 10.10 14.01 -24.89
C GLN A 163 11.32 14.35 -25.74
N GLN A 164 11.25 15.35 -26.62
CA GLN A 164 12.43 15.83 -27.34
C GLN A 164 13.43 16.49 -26.38
N ALA A 165 12.99 17.24 -25.37
CA ALA A 165 13.90 17.77 -24.35
C ALA A 165 14.62 16.65 -23.56
N ILE A 166 13.89 15.58 -23.20
CA ILE A 166 14.48 14.40 -22.55
C ILE A 166 15.51 13.74 -23.48
N LYS A 167 15.16 13.50 -24.74
CA LYS A 167 16.08 12.91 -25.74
C LYS A 167 17.32 13.78 -25.94
N GLN A 168 17.18 15.10 -26.00
CA GLN A 168 18.29 16.04 -26.12
C GLN A 168 19.26 15.89 -24.93
N TYR A 169 18.75 15.74 -23.70
CA TYR A 169 19.60 15.43 -22.54
C TYR A 169 20.25 14.04 -22.60
N GLN A 170 19.59 13.04 -23.20
CA GLN A 170 20.09 11.67 -23.29
C GLN A 170 21.14 11.47 -24.41
N GLU A 171 20.98 12.16 -25.53
CA GLU A 171 21.74 11.95 -26.77
C GLU A 171 22.79 13.04 -27.01
N ASP A 172 22.42 14.32 -26.88
CA ASP A 172 23.26 15.46 -27.28
C ASP A 172 24.09 16.03 -26.13
N ARG A 173 23.71 15.74 -24.87
CA ARG A 173 24.31 16.31 -23.67
C ARG A 173 25.20 15.28 -22.97
N ASP A 174 26.48 15.25 -23.32
CA ASP A 174 27.46 14.33 -22.72
C ASP A 174 27.61 14.58 -21.20
N PRO A 175 27.28 13.62 -20.31
CA PRO A 175 27.45 13.74 -18.86
C PRO A 175 28.90 13.92 -18.40
N ARG A 176 29.88 13.67 -19.27
CA ARG A 176 31.31 13.90 -19.00
C ARG A 176 31.70 15.37 -19.09
N GLU A 177 30.85 16.21 -19.68
CA GLU A 177 31.07 17.66 -19.71
C GLU A 177 31.04 18.22 -18.29
N PRO A 178 31.97 19.14 -17.93
CA PRO A 178 32.12 19.61 -16.56
C PRO A 178 30.82 20.10 -15.91
N LEU A 179 30.01 20.89 -16.64
CA LEU A 179 28.73 21.45 -16.14
C LEU A 179 27.70 20.37 -15.78
N LEU A 180 27.68 19.26 -16.52
CA LEU A 180 26.66 18.21 -16.46
C LEU A 180 27.07 17.04 -15.56
N LYS A 181 28.28 17.09 -15.00
CA LYS A 181 28.78 16.07 -14.11
C LYS A 181 27.95 16.00 -12.83
N PHE A 182 27.69 14.78 -12.35
CA PHE A 182 26.96 14.53 -11.12
C PHE A 182 27.48 15.37 -9.93
N GLY A 183 26.56 16.07 -9.27
CA GLY A 183 26.82 16.85 -8.07
C GLY A 183 27.25 18.30 -8.31
N LEU A 184 27.47 18.72 -9.56
CA LEU A 184 27.68 20.13 -9.90
C LEU A 184 26.34 20.86 -10.03
N CYS A 185 25.53 20.52 -11.02
CA CYS A 185 24.11 20.89 -11.03
C CYS A 185 23.31 19.94 -10.14
N LEU A 186 22.33 20.46 -9.41
CA LEU A 186 21.48 19.68 -8.52
C LEU A 186 20.33 18.99 -9.26
N SER A 187 19.82 19.62 -10.33
CA SER A 187 18.82 19.01 -11.21
C SER A 187 18.78 19.59 -12.62
N HIS A 188 18.21 18.81 -13.54
CA HIS A 188 18.02 19.12 -14.95
C HIS A 188 16.54 18.97 -15.29
N PHE A 189 15.94 20.00 -15.88
CA PHE A 189 14.50 20.08 -16.17
C PHE A 189 14.26 19.98 -17.68
N ALA A 190 13.40 19.05 -18.09
CA ALA A 190 12.82 19.01 -19.42
C ALA A 190 11.41 19.57 -19.35
N VAL A 191 11.13 20.66 -20.06
CA VAL A 191 9.91 21.46 -19.88
C VAL A 191 9.25 21.76 -21.21
N ASP A 192 7.93 21.65 -21.26
CA ASP A 192 7.12 22.27 -22.31
C ASP A 192 6.02 23.17 -21.72
N SER A 193 5.03 23.58 -22.54
CA SER A 193 3.91 24.42 -22.09
C SER A 193 2.98 23.72 -21.08
N ASP A 194 3.00 22.39 -21.03
CA ASP A 194 2.03 21.56 -20.34
C ASP A 194 2.63 20.74 -19.20
N LEU A 195 3.84 20.21 -19.38
CA LEU A 195 4.47 19.24 -18.48
C LEU A 195 5.93 19.58 -18.16
N VAL A 196 6.33 19.21 -16.95
CA VAL A 196 7.70 19.29 -16.43
C VAL A 196 8.19 17.91 -16.03
N TYR A 197 9.42 17.59 -16.43
CA TYR A 197 10.16 16.42 -15.99
C TYR A 197 11.52 16.83 -15.42
N VAL A 198 11.98 16.12 -14.39
CA VAL A 198 13.22 16.45 -13.69
C VAL A 198 14.10 15.20 -13.51
N THR A 199 15.41 15.38 -13.62
CA THR A 199 16.40 14.37 -13.22
C THR A 199 17.53 15.01 -12.42
N THR A 200 18.17 14.21 -11.56
CA THR A 200 19.31 14.64 -10.73
C THR A 200 20.64 14.07 -11.20
N HIS A 201 20.62 13.17 -12.18
CA HIS A 201 21.81 12.50 -12.67
C HIS A 201 21.65 12.12 -14.15
N LEU A 202 22.45 12.72 -15.02
CA LEU A 202 22.52 12.37 -16.44
C LEU A 202 23.45 11.16 -16.62
N GLN A 203 22.95 10.12 -17.29
CA GLN A 203 23.64 8.86 -17.59
C GLN A 203 23.51 8.49 -19.09
N GLY A 204 23.39 9.49 -19.97
CA GLY A 204 23.15 9.28 -21.40
C GLY A 204 21.77 8.63 -21.61
N HIS A 205 21.70 7.58 -22.43
CA HIS A 205 20.44 6.85 -22.70
C HIS A 205 19.82 6.18 -21.47
N GLU A 206 20.58 5.91 -20.40
CA GLU A 206 20.07 5.35 -19.15
C GLU A 206 19.49 6.42 -18.20
N THR A 207 19.51 7.70 -18.60
CA THR A 207 18.98 8.79 -17.78
C THR A 207 17.47 8.63 -17.57
N LEU A 208 17.07 8.53 -16.30
CA LEU A 208 15.67 8.51 -15.90
C LEU A 208 15.19 9.92 -15.53
N PHE A 209 14.16 10.39 -16.22
CA PHE A 209 13.43 11.61 -15.90
C PHE A 209 12.14 11.27 -15.17
N LEU A 210 11.85 11.99 -14.09
CA LEU A 210 10.64 11.82 -13.28
C LEU A 210 9.70 13.00 -13.53
N PRO A 211 8.38 12.78 -13.63
CA PRO A 211 7.43 13.89 -13.74
C PRO A 211 7.46 14.74 -12.48
N PHE A 212 7.35 16.05 -12.65
CA PHE A 212 7.32 17.02 -11.55
C PHE A 212 6.15 17.97 -11.71
N ASN A 213 4.94 17.39 -11.71
CA ASN A 213 3.69 18.07 -12.05
C ASN A 213 2.69 18.07 -10.90
N PRO A 214 1.81 19.07 -10.82
CA PRO A 214 0.78 19.16 -9.78
C PRO A 214 -0.37 18.14 -9.89
N GLY A 215 -0.40 17.32 -10.93
CA GLY A 215 -1.47 16.35 -11.20
C GLY A 215 -2.63 16.93 -12.02
N LYS A 216 -3.46 16.05 -12.60
CA LYS A 216 -4.61 16.42 -13.46
C LYS A 216 -5.93 16.61 -12.71
N THR A 217 -6.03 16.14 -11.47
CA THR A 217 -7.28 16.07 -10.69
C THR A 217 -7.11 16.72 -9.31
N GLY A 218 -8.04 17.59 -8.92
CA GLY A 218 -8.07 18.26 -7.61
C GLY A 218 -7.47 19.67 -7.61
N VAL A 219 -7.31 20.22 -6.39
CA VAL A 219 -6.93 21.61 -6.02
C VAL A 219 -5.64 22.14 -6.69
N ALA A 220 -4.93 21.31 -7.46
CA ALA A 220 -3.66 21.60 -8.11
C ALA A 220 -3.71 21.55 -9.66
N ALA A 221 -4.88 21.40 -10.29
CA ALA A 221 -5.01 21.77 -11.70
C ALA A 221 -4.78 23.29 -11.82
N ASN A 222 -3.92 23.74 -12.75
CA ASN A 222 -3.63 25.17 -12.93
C ASN A 222 -4.95 25.96 -13.03
N PRO A 223 -5.32 26.77 -12.02
CA PRO A 223 -6.66 27.33 -11.94
C PRO A 223 -6.86 28.48 -12.93
N ASP A 224 -5.76 29.01 -13.48
CA ASP A 224 -5.77 30.16 -14.38
C ASP A 224 -5.59 29.72 -15.85
N PRO A 225 -6.64 29.79 -16.69
CA PRO A 225 -6.56 29.43 -18.10
C PRO A 225 -5.72 30.43 -18.91
N THR A 226 -5.31 31.56 -18.34
CA THR A 226 -4.49 32.59 -19.01
C THR A 226 -2.99 32.33 -18.88
N LYS A 227 -2.57 31.39 -18.04
CA LYS A 227 -1.16 31.04 -17.78
C LYS A 227 -0.78 29.66 -18.32
N PHE A 228 0.50 29.49 -18.62
CA PHE A 228 1.07 28.18 -18.91
C PHE A 228 0.84 27.22 -17.74
N ARG A 229 0.52 25.95 -18.03
CA ARG A 229 0.35 24.94 -16.98
C ARG A 229 1.64 24.68 -16.22
N THR A 230 2.79 24.95 -16.84
CA THR A 230 4.12 24.86 -16.22
C THR A 230 4.54 26.11 -15.46
N ALA A 231 3.69 27.15 -15.36
CA ALA A 231 4.04 28.41 -14.71
C ALA A 231 4.40 28.30 -13.23
N TYR A 232 3.85 27.31 -12.52
CA TYR A 232 4.23 27.04 -11.13
C TYR A 232 5.74 26.79 -10.98
N LEU A 233 6.42 26.28 -12.02
CA LEU A 233 7.85 26.01 -11.98
C LEU A 233 8.65 27.29 -11.73
N TRP A 234 8.38 28.38 -12.46
CA TRP A 234 9.12 29.64 -12.29
C TRP A 234 8.47 30.60 -11.31
N GLU A 235 7.14 30.57 -11.13
CA GLU A 235 6.44 31.47 -10.19
C GLU A 235 6.53 30.98 -8.74
N GLN A 236 6.61 29.67 -8.51
CA GLN A 236 6.57 29.08 -7.16
C GLN A 236 7.86 28.31 -6.84
N ILE A 237 8.32 27.41 -7.71
CA ILE A 237 9.42 26.50 -7.41
C ILE A 237 10.78 27.20 -7.52
N TRP A 238 11.03 27.95 -8.60
CA TRP A 238 12.27 28.73 -8.81
C TRP A 238 12.24 30.12 -8.17
N ARG A 239 11.22 30.47 -7.39
CA ARG A 239 11.22 31.70 -6.59
C ARG A 239 12.39 31.67 -5.59
N GLN A 240 13.03 32.81 -5.33
CA GLN A 240 14.25 32.91 -4.50
C GLN A 240 14.15 32.17 -3.15
N ASP A 241 13.09 32.42 -2.37
CA ASP A 241 12.88 31.74 -1.08
C ASP A 241 12.71 30.22 -1.25
N SER A 242 11.88 29.80 -2.21
CA SER A 242 11.64 28.38 -2.50
C SER A 242 12.91 27.68 -2.98
N PHE A 243 13.74 28.37 -3.75
CA PHE A 243 15.00 27.86 -4.29
C PHE A 243 16.00 27.58 -3.17
N LEU A 244 16.14 28.50 -2.22
CA LEU A 244 17.01 28.31 -1.04
C LEU A 244 16.46 27.23 -0.10
N ASP A 245 15.15 27.20 0.12
CA ASP A 245 14.47 26.18 0.92
C ASP A 245 14.67 24.76 0.33
N LEU A 246 14.58 24.60 -0.99
CA LEU A 246 14.87 23.34 -1.67
C LEU A 246 16.30 22.85 -1.38
N ILE A 247 17.28 23.76 -1.48
CA ILE A 247 18.70 23.45 -1.24
C ILE A 247 18.96 23.15 0.24
N GLN A 248 18.31 23.86 1.15
CA GLN A 248 18.55 23.71 2.58
C GLN A 248 17.88 22.46 3.15
N ASN A 249 16.60 22.26 2.83
CA ASN A 249 15.70 21.39 3.58
C ASN A 249 15.25 20.15 2.80
N PHE A 250 15.17 20.22 1.46
CA PHE A 250 14.57 19.13 0.67
C PHE A 250 15.58 18.25 -0.07
N ILE A 251 16.52 18.85 -0.80
CA ILE A 251 17.46 18.10 -1.64
C ILE A 251 18.46 17.35 -0.76
N THR A 252 18.64 16.04 -0.93
CA THR A 252 19.56 15.25 -0.11
C THR A 252 20.48 14.35 -0.92
N LEU A 253 21.64 14.05 -0.36
CA LEU A 253 22.60 13.12 -0.94
C LEU A 253 22.59 11.82 -0.13
N LYS A 254 22.09 10.74 -0.72
CA LYS A 254 22.05 9.41 -0.13
C LYS A 254 23.20 8.58 -0.65
N GLU A 255 23.89 7.88 0.24
CA GLU A 255 24.92 6.90 -0.13
C GLU A 255 24.32 5.49 -0.10
N GLU A 256 24.45 4.75 -1.19
CA GLU A 256 23.96 3.39 -1.29
C GLU A 256 24.80 2.44 -0.44
N LYS A 257 24.13 1.48 0.19
CA LYS A 257 24.76 0.43 0.99
C LYS A 257 24.57 -0.91 0.29
N ASP A 258 25.58 -1.78 0.36
CA ASP A 258 25.49 -3.14 -0.14
C ASP A 258 24.55 -4.00 0.74
N ASP A 259 24.26 -5.22 0.30
CA ASP A 259 23.44 -6.20 1.03
C ASP A 259 23.99 -6.55 2.43
N LYS A 260 25.24 -6.16 2.73
CA LYS A 260 25.90 -6.32 4.02
C LYS A 260 25.97 -5.01 4.83
N GLY A 261 25.26 -3.97 4.39
CA GLY A 261 25.18 -2.67 5.04
C GLY A 261 26.42 -1.77 4.89
N ARG A 262 27.40 -2.17 4.08
CA ARG A 262 28.63 -1.41 3.82
C ARG A 262 28.39 -0.36 2.76
N LYS A 263 28.99 0.82 2.93
CA LYS A 263 28.91 1.91 1.96
C LYS A 263 29.53 1.48 0.64
N THR A 264 28.76 1.54 -0.45
CA THR A 264 29.21 1.20 -1.80
C THR A 264 30.04 2.31 -2.45
N GLY A 265 29.99 3.53 -1.87
CA GLY A 265 30.54 4.74 -2.47
C GLY A 265 29.66 5.35 -3.57
N VAL A 266 28.59 4.66 -3.99
CA VAL A 266 27.62 5.19 -4.94
C VAL A 266 26.73 6.20 -4.23
N LYS A 267 26.70 7.44 -4.74
CA LYS A 267 25.91 8.54 -4.19
C LYS A 267 24.76 8.84 -5.12
N ARG A 268 23.57 9.05 -4.55
CA ARG A 268 22.34 9.39 -5.26
C ARG A 268 21.75 10.66 -4.68
N LEU A 269 21.50 11.64 -5.53
CA LEU A 269 20.86 12.89 -5.11
C LEU A 269 19.34 12.74 -5.23
N ILE A 270 18.64 12.95 -4.12
CA ILE A 270 17.19 12.89 -4.00
C ILE A 270 16.64 14.31 -4.14
N PHE A 271 15.82 14.51 -5.17
CA PHE A 271 15.00 15.70 -5.35
C PHE A 271 13.56 15.35 -4.94
N PRO A 272 12.85 16.21 -4.20
CA PRO A 272 11.48 15.90 -3.76
C PRO A 272 10.55 15.75 -4.96
N ARG A 273 9.62 14.79 -4.91
CA ARG A 273 8.51 14.75 -5.88
C ARG A 273 7.55 15.89 -5.60
N TYR A 274 6.81 16.34 -6.62
CA TYR A 274 5.96 17.52 -6.49
C TYR A 274 4.94 17.39 -5.35
N HIS A 275 4.19 16.27 -5.30
CA HIS A 275 3.19 16.03 -4.25
C HIS A 275 3.79 16.00 -2.84
N GLN A 276 5.04 15.55 -2.70
CA GLN A 276 5.74 15.52 -1.41
C GLN A 276 6.11 16.94 -0.97
N LEU A 277 6.65 17.74 -1.90
CA LEU A 277 7.01 19.13 -1.65
C LEU A 277 5.78 19.97 -1.30
N ASP A 278 4.72 19.86 -2.10
CA ASP A 278 3.45 20.56 -1.90
C ASP A 278 2.79 20.18 -0.57
N ALA A 279 2.66 18.88 -0.27
CA ALA A 279 2.06 18.42 0.98
C ALA A 279 2.80 18.97 2.21
N VAL A 280 4.13 18.87 2.23
CA VAL A 280 4.94 19.35 3.37
C VAL A 280 4.82 20.87 3.51
N ARG A 281 4.90 21.63 2.42
CA ARG A 281 4.77 23.10 2.46
C ARG A 281 3.41 23.55 2.96
N ARG A 282 2.33 22.95 2.47
CA ARG A 282 0.96 23.28 2.93
C ARG A 282 0.76 22.95 4.41
N LEU A 283 1.27 21.81 4.87
CA LEU A 283 1.20 21.42 6.29
C LEU A 283 1.98 22.39 7.19
N LEU A 284 3.20 22.79 6.80
CA LEU A 284 4.00 23.74 7.57
C LEU A 284 3.38 25.14 7.59
N ALA A 285 2.82 25.59 6.46
CA ALA A 285 2.14 26.88 6.37
C ALA A 285 0.88 26.93 7.26
N ASP A 286 0.05 25.89 7.20
CA ASP A 286 -1.18 25.81 8.00
C ASP A 286 -0.87 25.63 9.50
N ALA A 287 0.11 24.78 9.85
CA ALA A 287 0.56 24.63 11.23
C ALA A 287 1.18 25.91 11.81
N LYS A 288 1.80 26.76 10.98
CA LYS A 288 2.29 28.07 11.40
C LYS A 288 1.15 29.06 11.68
N ALA A 289 0.09 29.02 10.88
CA ALA A 289 -1.05 29.93 11.00
C ALA A 289 -1.98 29.56 12.16
N GLU A 290 -2.30 28.27 12.30
CA GLU A 290 -3.29 27.77 13.26
C GLU A 290 -2.66 27.36 14.61
N GLY A 291 -1.34 27.13 14.65
CA GLY A 291 -0.65 26.68 15.85
C GLY A 291 -0.94 25.22 16.21
N THR A 292 -1.10 24.93 17.52
CA THR A 292 -1.32 23.57 18.04
C THR A 292 -2.79 23.21 18.21
N GLY A 293 -3.13 21.92 18.15
CA GLY A 293 -4.49 21.42 18.40
C GLY A 293 -5.28 21.00 17.15
N LYS A 294 -4.67 21.09 15.95
CA LYS A 294 -5.28 20.68 14.68
C LYS A 294 -4.79 19.29 14.26
N SER A 295 -5.69 18.54 13.64
CA SER A 295 -5.42 17.22 13.07
C SER A 295 -5.41 17.30 11.55
N TYR A 296 -4.44 16.64 10.93
CA TYR A 296 -4.23 16.61 9.49
C TYR A 296 -4.20 15.16 9.01
N LEU A 297 -5.02 14.86 8.00
CA LEU A 297 -4.99 13.59 7.29
C LEU A 297 -4.31 13.77 5.93
N ILE A 298 -3.28 12.97 5.69
CA ILE A 298 -2.54 12.90 4.44
C ILE A 298 -2.82 11.54 3.80
N GLN A 299 -3.63 11.53 2.74
CA GLN A 299 -3.94 10.33 1.97
C GLN A 299 -2.98 10.21 0.79
N HIS A 300 -1.87 9.48 0.96
CA HIS A 300 -0.86 9.26 -0.07
C HIS A 300 -0.75 7.77 -0.40
N SER A 301 -0.82 7.42 -1.69
CA SER A 301 -0.75 6.05 -2.20
C SER A 301 0.44 5.25 -1.63
N ALA A 302 0.26 3.93 -1.47
CA ALA A 302 1.32 3.05 -1.03
C ALA A 302 2.48 3.02 -2.05
N GLY A 303 3.70 3.28 -1.59
CA GLY A 303 4.87 3.38 -2.46
C GLY A 303 5.14 4.78 -3.06
N SER A 304 4.31 5.77 -2.74
CA SER A 304 4.51 7.17 -3.14
C SER A 304 5.72 7.88 -2.53
N GLY A 305 6.38 7.28 -1.53
CA GLY A 305 7.54 7.83 -0.82
C GLY A 305 7.23 8.57 0.48
N LYS A 306 6.14 8.21 1.18
CA LYS A 306 5.69 8.81 2.46
C LYS A 306 6.79 9.00 3.51
N SER A 307 7.73 8.06 3.61
CA SER A 307 8.84 8.16 4.58
C SER A 307 9.71 9.40 4.39
N ASN A 308 9.92 9.86 3.15
CA ASN A 308 10.64 11.11 2.89
C ASN A 308 9.79 12.32 3.29
N SER A 309 8.48 12.31 2.99
CA SER A 309 7.55 13.36 3.40
C SER A 309 7.48 13.51 4.92
N ILE A 310 7.47 12.40 5.66
CA ILE A 310 7.51 12.38 7.13
C ILE A 310 8.81 13.00 7.64
N ALA A 311 9.96 12.63 7.06
CA ALA A 311 11.25 13.17 7.47
C ALA A 311 11.37 14.68 7.21
N TRP A 312 10.95 15.15 6.02
CA TRP A 312 10.92 16.57 5.70
C TRP A 312 9.96 17.36 6.60
N LEU A 313 8.78 16.80 6.87
CA LEU A 313 7.81 17.42 7.77
C LEU A 313 8.36 17.52 9.20
N ALA A 314 8.93 16.43 9.74
CA ALA A 314 9.50 16.41 11.08
C ALA A 314 10.60 17.48 11.23
N HIS A 315 11.50 17.58 10.26
CA HIS A 315 12.56 18.59 10.25
C HIS A 315 12.01 20.03 10.15
N GLY A 316 11.01 20.24 9.29
CA GLY A 316 10.35 21.54 9.14
C GLY A 316 9.65 22.01 10.41
N LEU A 317 8.95 21.10 11.10
CA LEU A 317 8.23 21.40 12.34
C LEU A 317 9.17 21.79 13.50
N VAL A 318 10.38 21.22 13.58
CA VAL A 318 11.39 21.59 14.58
C VAL A 318 11.84 23.05 14.45
N SER A 319 11.92 23.55 13.22
CA SER A 319 12.40 24.90 12.92
C SER A 319 11.26 25.92 12.81
N LEU A 320 10.02 25.50 13.05
CA LEU A 320 8.83 26.33 12.83
C LEU A 320 8.65 27.33 13.97
N HIS A 321 8.63 28.62 13.63
CA HIS A 321 8.37 29.71 14.57
C HIS A 321 7.13 30.50 14.13
N ASP A 322 6.33 30.95 15.10
CA ASP A 322 5.17 31.81 14.89
C ASP A 322 5.56 33.27 14.60
N GLU A 323 4.57 34.15 14.45
CA GLU A 323 4.78 35.59 14.21
C GLU A 323 5.50 36.31 15.37
N HIS A 324 5.49 35.72 16.57
CA HIS A 324 6.17 36.23 17.75
C HIS A 324 7.56 35.63 17.95
N ASN A 325 8.09 34.91 16.95
CA ASN A 325 9.36 34.17 17.01
C ASN A 325 9.42 33.12 18.13
N THR A 326 8.28 32.58 18.58
CA THR A 326 8.24 31.44 19.50
C THR A 326 8.10 30.14 18.71
N ARG A 327 8.75 29.06 19.17
CA ARG A 327 8.68 27.76 18.49
C ARG A 327 7.27 27.21 18.54
N VAL A 328 6.64 26.92 17.40
CA VAL A 328 5.27 26.39 17.37
C VAL A 328 5.16 25.05 18.10
N PHE A 329 6.19 24.20 18.00
CA PHE A 329 6.28 22.91 18.68
C PHE A 329 7.63 22.80 19.41
N ASP A 330 7.58 22.28 20.63
CA ASP A 330 8.76 22.01 21.46
C ASP A 330 9.38 20.65 21.13
N SER A 331 8.55 19.64 20.87
CA SER A 331 8.98 18.28 20.51
C SER A 331 8.10 17.66 19.43
N ILE A 332 8.75 16.95 18.50
CA ILE A 332 8.11 16.22 17.40
C ILE A 332 8.24 14.72 17.69
N ILE A 333 7.12 14.01 17.72
CA ILE A 333 7.06 12.56 17.95
C ILE A 333 6.65 11.89 16.63
N VAL A 334 7.51 11.03 16.11
CA VAL A 334 7.23 10.20 14.93
C VAL A 334 6.87 8.80 15.40
N ILE A 335 5.63 8.41 15.15
CA ILE A 335 5.09 7.09 15.47
C ILE A 335 5.11 6.24 14.22
N THR A 336 5.77 5.09 14.33
CA THR A 336 5.83 4.07 13.27
C THR A 336 5.44 2.72 13.86
N ASP A 337 4.78 1.90 13.04
CA ASP A 337 4.28 0.58 13.43
C ASP A 337 5.42 -0.46 13.54
N ARG A 338 6.65 -0.16 13.08
CA ARG A 338 7.67 -1.20 12.82
C ARG A 338 9.10 -0.82 13.17
N ARG A 339 9.77 -1.70 13.94
CA ARG A 339 11.22 -1.63 14.23
C ARG A 339 12.14 -1.52 13.01
N ILE A 340 11.78 -2.09 11.86
CA ILE A 340 12.58 -2.00 10.62
C ILE A 340 12.33 -0.67 9.89
N LEU A 341 11.07 -0.19 9.89
CA LEU A 341 10.72 1.11 9.33
C LEU A 341 11.32 2.24 10.19
N ASP A 342 11.41 2.03 11.51
CA ASP A 342 12.12 2.90 12.44
C ASP A 342 13.56 3.13 11.95
N GLN A 343 14.30 2.08 11.56
CA GLN A 343 15.69 2.23 11.12
C GLN A 343 15.83 3.01 9.79
N GLN A 344 14.92 2.81 8.84
CA GLN A 344 14.93 3.53 7.57
C GLN A 344 14.51 5.00 7.74
N LEU A 345 13.45 5.26 8.49
CA LEU A 345 13.00 6.60 8.85
C LEU A 345 14.08 7.32 9.65
N GLN A 346 14.71 6.66 10.63
CA GLN A 346 15.85 7.21 11.38
C GLN A 346 17.02 7.57 10.47
N ALA A 347 17.43 6.67 9.57
CA ALA A 347 18.50 6.94 8.63
C ALA A 347 18.17 8.14 7.73
N THR A 348 16.90 8.30 7.39
CA THR A 348 16.40 9.41 6.58
C THR A 348 16.40 10.72 7.39
N ILE A 349 15.84 10.74 8.60
CA ILE A 349 15.82 11.91 9.49
C ILE A 349 17.24 12.37 9.86
N ARG A 350 18.16 11.43 10.17
CA ARG A 350 19.57 11.75 10.46
C ARG A 350 20.31 12.37 9.29
N GLN A 351 19.89 12.13 8.04
CA GLN A 351 20.49 12.79 6.87
C GLN A 351 20.14 14.29 6.80
N PHE A 352 19.08 14.71 7.49
CA PHE A 352 18.69 16.11 7.61
C PHE A 352 19.33 16.81 8.82
N GLU A 353 19.98 16.07 9.73
CA GLU A 353 20.69 16.67 10.85
C GLU A 353 21.97 17.40 10.37
N GLN A 354 21.97 18.73 10.49
CA GLN A 354 23.19 19.54 10.35
C GLN A 354 24.02 19.54 11.65
N THR A 355 23.39 19.25 12.79
CA THR A 355 23.99 19.21 14.13
C THR A 355 23.68 17.87 14.79
N SER A 356 24.70 17.13 15.22
CA SER A 356 24.52 15.83 15.87
C SER A 356 23.84 15.95 17.24
N GLY A 357 22.82 15.13 17.51
CA GLY A 357 22.20 14.96 18.85
C GLY A 357 20.77 15.48 19.00
N VAL A 358 20.10 15.81 17.88
CA VAL A 358 18.74 16.36 17.83
C VAL A 358 17.68 15.25 17.82
N VAL A 359 18.02 14.08 17.27
CA VAL A 359 17.18 12.87 17.22
C VAL A 359 17.55 11.91 18.33
N GLU A 360 16.57 11.54 19.16
CA GLU A 360 16.73 10.49 20.18
C GLU A 360 15.89 9.26 19.85
N ASN A 361 16.49 8.08 20.08
CA ASN A 361 15.85 6.80 19.81
C ASN A 361 15.47 6.11 21.11
N ILE A 362 14.24 5.58 21.16
CA ILE A 362 13.70 4.87 22.30
C ILE A 362 13.55 3.41 21.92
N ASP A 363 14.66 2.68 21.99
CA ASP A 363 14.67 1.27 21.63
C ASP A 363 14.16 0.36 22.76
N LYS A 364 14.42 0.71 24.03
CA LYS A 364 14.39 -0.28 25.13
C LYS A 364 13.20 -0.15 26.09
N THR A 365 12.81 1.05 26.53
CA THR A 365 11.76 1.20 27.56
C THR A 365 10.93 2.48 27.40
N SER A 366 9.67 2.45 27.86
CA SER A 366 8.82 3.66 27.98
C SER A 366 9.46 4.74 28.86
N ARG A 367 10.28 4.35 29.84
CA ARG A 367 11.05 5.30 30.66
C ARG A 367 12.02 6.18 29.84
N GLN A 368 12.65 5.64 28.80
CA GLN A 368 13.51 6.42 27.89
C GLN A 368 12.71 7.47 27.12
N LEU A 369 11.47 7.15 26.71
CA LEU A 369 10.60 8.12 26.04
C LEU A 369 10.23 9.27 26.99
N LYS A 370 9.97 8.96 28.26
CA LYS A 370 9.73 9.97 29.29
C LYS A 370 10.95 10.89 29.48
N GLU A 371 12.14 10.32 29.64
CA GLU A 371 13.39 11.08 29.79
C GLU A 371 13.69 11.94 28.54
N ALA A 372 13.39 11.44 27.33
CA ALA A 372 13.52 12.20 26.08
C ALA A 372 12.55 13.39 25.99
N LEU A 373 11.32 13.23 26.50
CA LEU A 373 10.33 14.31 26.58
C LEU A 373 10.72 15.35 27.64
N GLU A 374 11.13 14.92 28.83
CA GLU A 374 11.56 15.81 29.92
C GLU A 374 12.86 16.57 29.58
N SER A 375 13.75 15.96 28.79
CA SER A 375 14.99 16.59 28.33
C SER A 375 14.82 17.55 27.14
N GLY A 376 13.61 17.73 26.63
CA GLY A 376 13.30 18.69 25.56
C GLY A 376 13.95 18.35 24.22
N LYS A 377 14.01 17.06 23.86
CA LYS A 377 14.54 16.61 22.57
C LYS A 377 13.61 17.02 21.43
N ASN A 378 14.20 17.50 20.34
CA ASN A 378 13.41 18.06 19.24
C ASN A 378 12.69 16.97 18.42
N ILE A 379 13.32 15.81 18.14
CA ILE A 379 12.71 14.72 17.38
C ILE A 379 12.84 13.40 18.12
N ILE A 380 11.71 12.73 18.30
CA ILE A 380 11.57 11.48 19.02
C ILE A 380 10.92 10.44 18.12
N VAL A 381 11.59 9.33 17.84
CA VAL A 381 11.02 8.22 17.06
C VAL A 381 10.64 7.08 18.00
N THR A 382 9.38 6.63 17.93
CA THR A 382 8.86 5.57 18.81
C THR A 382 7.80 4.71 18.12
N THR A 383 7.46 3.59 18.75
CA THR A 383 6.38 2.71 18.30
C THR A 383 5.06 3.05 18.98
N LEU A 384 3.94 2.73 18.32
CA LEU A 384 2.58 2.99 18.83
C LEU A 384 2.36 2.42 20.24
N GLN A 385 2.81 1.18 20.48
CA GLN A 385 2.72 0.53 21.79
C GLN A 385 3.34 1.36 22.92
N LYS A 386 4.52 1.92 22.68
CA LYS A 386 5.26 2.68 23.71
C LYS A 386 4.63 4.05 23.92
N PHE A 387 4.08 4.64 22.87
CA PHE A 387 3.39 5.91 22.93
C PHE A 387 2.15 5.84 23.83
N SER A 388 1.30 4.82 23.68
CA SER A 388 0.05 4.64 24.47
C SER A 388 0.25 4.75 25.99
N VAL A 389 1.40 4.27 26.49
CA VAL A 389 1.73 4.26 27.93
C VAL A 389 2.09 5.65 28.47
N ILE A 390 2.42 6.61 27.59
CA ILE A 390 3.03 7.90 27.97
C ILE A 390 2.14 9.09 27.61
N VAL A 391 1.09 8.89 26.80
CA VAL A 391 0.14 9.97 26.46
C VAL A 391 -0.45 10.64 27.71
N ASP A 392 -0.76 9.87 28.76
CA ASP A 392 -1.23 10.42 30.05
C ASP A 392 -0.21 11.37 30.71
N GLN A 393 1.07 11.10 30.50
CA GLN A 393 2.15 11.92 31.06
C GLN A 393 2.39 13.17 30.21
N ILE A 394 2.17 13.10 28.89
CA ILE A 394 2.24 14.28 28.00
C ILE A 394 1.16 15.31 28.40
N GLN A 395 -0.03 14.86 28.82
CA GLN A 395 -1.05 15.77 29.36
C GLN A 395 -0.62 16.45 30.67
N SER A 396 0.18 15.76 31.49
CA SER A 396 0.72 16.33 32.72
C SER A 396 1.85 17.35 32.48
N LEU A 397 2.44 17.37 31.28
CA LEU A 397 3.42 18.38 30.83
C LEU A 397 2.72 19.65 30.33
N SER A 398 1.88 20.24 31.19
CA SER A 398 1.17 21.49 30.89
C SER A 398 2.17 22.61 30.59
N GLY A 399 2.24 23.05 29.33
CA GLY A 399 3.10 24.13 28.86
C GLY A 399 3.98 23.79 27.67
N GLN A 400 4.16 22.50 27.33
CA GLN A 400 4.88 22.08 26.13
C GLN A 400 3.91 21.76 24.98
N ARG A 401 4.31 22.15 23.77
CA ARG A 401 3.58 21.98 22.51
C ARG A 401 4.17 20.84 21.71
N PHE A 402 3.35 19.88 21.32
CA PHE A 402 3.81 18.64 20.68
C PHE A 402 3.19 18.45 19.29
N ALA A 403 3.99 17.93 18.35
CA ALA A 403 3.51 17.44 17.06
C ALA A 403 3.69 15.92 16.98
N VAL A 404 2.63 15.19 16.66
CA VAL A 404 2.65 13.73 16.50
C VAL A 404 2.44 13.38 15.04
N ILE A 405 3.46 12.82 14.40
CA ILE A 405 3.39 12.29 13.05
C ILE A 405 3.14 10.79 13.13
N ILE A 406 2.07 10.30 12.50
CA ILE A 406 1.68 8.89 12.51
C ILE A 406 1.86 8.35 11.09
N ASP A 407 2.73 7.36 10.91
CA ASP A 407 2.80 6.58 9.68
C ASP A 407 1.79 5.42 9.71
N GLU A 408 1.10 5.19 8.60
CA GLU A 408 0.04 4.18 8.45
C GLU A 408 -1.05 4.26 9.54
N ALA A 409 -1.76 5.38 9.63
CA ALA A 409 -2.83 5.65 10.61
C ALA A 409 -4.11 4.77 10.46
N HIS A 410 -3.95 3.55 9.96
CA HIS A 410 -4.97 2.55 9.71
C HIS A 410 -4.57 1.13 10.17
N SER A 411 -3.34 0.91 10.67
CA SER A 411 -2.86 -0.45 10.96
C SER A 411 -3.20 -0.94 12.38
N SER A 412 -4.02 -1.98 12.39
CA SER A 412 -4.16 -2.98 13.43
C SER A 412 -2.91 -3.86 13.49
N GLN A 413 -1.82 -3.40 14.12
CA GLN A 413 -0.82 -4.32 14.67
C GLN A 413 -0.39 -3.89 16.06
N THR A 414 -1.09 -4.39 17.08
CA THR A 414 -0.49 -5.27 18.10
C THR A 414 -1.46 -5.55 19.25
N GLY A 415 -1.86 -6.81 19.35
CA GLY A 415 -2.73 -7.31 20.42
C GLY A 415 -2.46 -8.75 20.82
N GLU A 416 -1.26 -9.29 20.62
CA GLU A 416 -0.97 -10.69 21.02
C GLU A 416 -0.45 -10.84 22.46
N SER A 417 -0.13 -9.76 23.18
CA SER A 417 0.57 -9.89 24.48
C SER A 417 -0.33 -10.14 25.71
N THR A 418 -1.65 -10.30 25.57
CA THR A 418 -2.52 -10.56 26.74
C THR A 418 -3.48 -11.74 26.61
N LYS A 419 -3.80 -12.24 25.39
CA LYS A 419 -4.55 -13.49 25.18
C LYS A 419 -3.65 -14.74 25.10
N LYS A 420 -2.35 -14.59 24.79
CA LYS A 420 -1.39 -15.69 24.56
C LYS A 420 -1.11 -16.63 25.73
N LEU A 421 -1.45 -16.28 26.97
CA LEU A 421 -1.25 -17.17 28.11
C LEU A 421 -2.43 -18.14 28.34
N LYS A 422 -3.60 -17.90 27.73
CA LYS A 422 -4.76 -18.81 27.86
C LYS A 422 -5.08 -19.63 26.59
N SER A 423 -4.69 -19.18 25.39
CA SER A 423 -5.01 -19.89 24.12
C SER A 423 -3.99 -20.95 23.69
N VAL A 424 -2.74 -20.89 24.19
CA VAL A 424 -1.68 -21.86 23.85
C VAL A 424 -1.97 -23.27 24.40
N LEU A 425 -2.95 -23.42 25.28
CA LEU A 425 -3.28 -24.69 25.93
C LEU A 425 -4.50 -25.43 25.35
N THR A 426 -5.19 -24.89 24.32
CA THR A 426 -6.48 -25.43 23.85
C THR A 426 -6.59 -25.72 22.35
N ALA A 427 -5.60 -25.39 21.53
CA ALA A 427 -5.65 -25.68 20.09
C ALA A 427 -5.13 -27.10 19.75
N THR A 428 -5.99 -28.10 19.86
CA THR A 428 -5.74 -29.48 19.37
C THR A 428 -6.50 -29.82 18.08
N SER A 429 -7.36 -28.93 17.56
CA SER A 429 -8.14 -29.18 16.34
C SER A 429 -7.95 -28.09 15.27
N LEU A 430 -8.00 -28.53 14.00
CA LEU A 430 -7.88 -27.71 12.78
C LEU A 430 -8.88 -26.54 12.74
N GLU A 431 -10.05 -26.70 13.35
CA GLU A 431 -11.13 -25.72 13.37
C GLU A 431 -10.88 -24.56 14.35
N ALA A 432 -10.22 -24.81 15.49
CA ALA A 432 -9.90 -23.76 16.46
C ALA A 432 -8.92 -22.73 15.87
N ALA A 433 -7.94 -23.20 15.09
CA ALA A 433 -6.98 -22.33 14.40
C ALA A 433 -7.63 -21.54 13.25
N ALA A 434 -8.61 -22.12 12.56
CA ALA A 434 -9.32 -21.46 11.45
C ALA A 434 -10.42 -20.49 11.92
N ALA A 435 -11.07 -20.76 13.06
CA ALA A 435 -12.07 -19.87 13.65
C ALA A 435 -11.45 -18.66 14.36
N GLU A 436 -10.27 -18.82 14.98
CA GLU A 436 -9.48 -17.69 15.52
C GLU A 436 -8.97 -16.75 14.41
N GLU A 437 -8.71 -17.26 13.20
CA GLU A 437 -8.14 -16.50 12.06
C GLU A 437 -9.17 -16.06 11.01
N GLY A 438 -10.36 -16.68 10.99
CA GLY A 438 -11.42 -16.46 9.99
C GLY A 438 -12.70 -15.80 10.52
N GLY A 439 -12.80 -15.55 11.84
CA GLY A 439 -13.67 -14.48 12.30
C GLY A 439 -13.20 -13.17 11.70
N GLU A 440 -14.11 -12.22 11.46
CA GLU A 440 -13.71 -10.80 11.43
C GLU A 440 -12.81 -10.64 12.66
N GLU A 441 -11.49 -10.47 12.47
CA GLU A 441 -10.59 -10.18 13.57
C GLU A 441 -11.30 -9.09 14.36
N GLU A 442 -11.53 -9.29 15.67
CA GLU A 442 -11.96 -8.18 16.53
C GLU A 442 -11.00 -7.05 16.21
N ASP A 443 -11.50 -6.06 15.47
CA ASP A 443 -10.71 -5.03 14.87
C ASP A 443 -9.92 -4.34 15.98
N SER A 444 -8.65 -4.72 16.14
CA SER A 444 -7.71 -4.02 17.00
C SER A 444 -7.35 -2.63 16.45
N GLU A 445 -8.05 -2.24 15.38
CA GLU A 445 -8.09 -0.98 14.64
C GLU A 445 -8.38 0.24 15.52
N ASP A 446 -8.96 0.02 16.70
CA ASP A 446 -9.46 1.08 17.55
C ASP A 446 -8.42 1.74 18.46
N ARG A 447 -7.20 1.24 18.67
CA ARG A 447 -6.34 1.85 19.71
C ARG A 447 -5.87 3.26 19.40
N THR A 448 -5.31 3.53 18.21
CA THR A 448 -4.80 4.87 17.86
C THR A 448 -5.92 5.89 17.70
N VAL A 449 -7.02 5.47 17.07
CA VAL A 449 -8.21 6.29 16.84
C VAL A 449 -8.96 6.50 18.15
N ALA A 450 -9.21 5.46 18.96
CA ALA A 450 -9.87 5.58 20.27
C ALA A 450 -9.01 6.27 21.33
N GLU A 451 -7.67 6.21 21.28
CA GLU A 451 -6.80 7.00 22.18
C GLU A 451 -6.81 8.49 21.83
N ALA A 452 -6.76 8.84 20.54
CA ALA A 452 -6.93 10.22 20.07
C ALA A 452 -8.35 10.75 20.35
N LYS A 453 -9.36 9.87 20.31
CA LYS A 453 -10.78 10.21 20.47
C LYS A 453 -11.29 10.24 21.92
N LYS A 454 -10.89 9.30 22.79
CA LYS A 454 -11.28 9.26 24.22
C LYS A 454 -11.00 10.57 24.97
N ARG A 455 -10.17 11.44 24.42
CA ARG A 455 -9.51 12.54 25.14
C ARG A 455 -9.73 13.91 24.48
N GLY A 456 -10.48 13.98 23.38
CA GLY A 456 -10.82 15.22 22.68
C GLY A 456 -9.63 15.91 22.00
N LYS A 457 -9.86 17.11 21.44
CA LYS A 457 -8.79 17.98 20.92
C LYS A 457 -7.92 18.46 22.08
N ILE A 458 -6.76 17.84 22.26
CA ILE A 458 -5.76 18.30 23.21
C ILE A 458 -5.14 19.59 22.63
N ALA A 459 -5.37 20.73 23.29
CA ALA A 459 -4.99 22.05 22.74
C ALA A 459 -3.48 22.21 22.47
N ASN A 460 -2.62 21.48 23.19
CA ASN A 460 -1.17 21.51 23.03
C ASN A 460 -0.61 20.38 22.14
N LEU A 461 -1.46 19.68 21.37
CA LEU A 461 -1.06 18.54 20.53
C LEU A 461 -1.65 18.63 19.12
N SER A 462 -0.80 18.55 18.09
CA SER A 462 -1.25 18.43 16.70
C SER A 462 -0.92 17.06 16.11
N TYR A 463 -1.85 16.48 15.35
CA TYR A 463 -1.68 15.17 14.72
C TYR A 463 -1.49 15.30 13.21
N PHE A 464 -0.50 14.60 12.67
CA PHE A 464 -0.20 14.49 11.24
C PHE A 464 -0.24 13.02 10.82
N ALA A 465 -1.39 12.56 10.36
CA ALA A 465 -1.66 11.16 10.06
C ALA A 465 -1.46 10.86 8.56
N PHE A 466 -0.49 10.01 8.22
CA PHE A 466 -0.27 9.52 6.87
C PHE A 466 -0.94 8.16 6.68
N THR A 467 -1.66 7.98 5.57
CA THR A 467 -2.30 6.72 5.23
C THR A 467 -2.48 6.58 3.72
N ALA A 468 -2.47 5.35 3.20
CA ALA A 468 -2.87 5.09 1.81
C ALA A 468 -4.38 4.79 1.70
N THR A 469 -4.93 4.17 2.74
CA THR A 469 -6.28 3.59 2.76
C THR A 469 -7.00 4.10 4.02
N PRO A 470 -7.45 5.37 4.04
CA PRO A 470 -8.18 5.89 5.18
C PRO A 470 -9.51 5.16 5.33
N LYS A 471 -9.86 4.78 6.56
CA LYS A 471 -11.21 4.32 6.88
C LYS A 471 -12.13 5.52 7.11
N PRO A 472 -13.46 5.34 7.00
CA PRO A 472 -14.42 6.38 7.40
C PRO A 472 -14.11 6.98 8.78
N THR A 473 -13.72 6.13 9.73
CA THR A 473 -13.36 6.53 11.09
C THR A 473 -12.11 7.41 11.14
N THR A 474 -11.09 7.12 10.33
CA THR A 474 -9.87 7.91 10.18
C THR A 474 -10.17 9.29 9.58
N LEU A 475 -11.06 9.35 8.57
CA LEU A 475 -11.52 10.59 7.95
C LEU A 475 -12.24 11.50 8.95
N GLU A 476 -13.06 10.94 9.82
CA GLU A 476 -13.78 11.72 10.83
C GLU A 476 -12.86 12.28 11.93
N VAL A 477 -11.77 11.58 12.26
CA VAL A 477 -10.80 12.01 13.31
C VAL A 477 -9.81 13.05 12.78
N PHE A 478 -9.20 12.75 11.64
CA PHE A 478 -8.04 13.47 11.13
C PHE A 478 -8.37 14.27 9.86
N GLY A 479 -9.50 14.00 9.22
CA GLY A 479 -9.92 14.71 8.02
C GLY A 479 -10.29 16.15 8.29
N THR A 480 -10.14 16.97 7.26
CA THR A 480 -10.56 18.37 7.28
C THR A 480 -12.04 18.44 6.98
N ARG A 481 -12.81 18.97 7.94
CA ARG A 481 -14.24 19.24 7.78
C ARG A 481 -14.45 20.34 6.74
N GLN A 482 -15.23 20.03 5.72
CA GLN A 482 -15.58 20.94 4.64
C GLN A 482 -16.84 21.77 5.00
N PRO A 483 -17.11 22.89 4.30
CA PRO A 483 -18.30 23.72 4.54
C PRO A 483 -19.63 22.98 4.40
N ASP A 484 -19.68 21.93 3.56
CA ASP A 484 -20.84 21.07 3.34
C ASP A 484 -21.04 20.01 4.44
N GLY A 485 -20.14 19.94 5.42
CA GLY A 485 -20.17 18.97 6.52
C GLY A 485 -19.44 17.65 6.24
N SER A 486 -18.92 17.45 5.02
CA SER A 486 -18.12 16.27 4.65
C SER A 486 -16.70 16.34 5.23
N PHE A 487 -16.01 15.20 5.29
CA PHE A 487 -14.61 15.12 5.70
C PHE A 487 -13.73 14.64 4.54
N ALA A 488 -12.70 15.44 4.23
CA ALA A 488 -11.75 15.16 3.17
C ALA A 488 -10.30 15.18 3.71
N PRO A 489 -9.36 14.45 3.08
CA PRO A 489 -7.95 14.56 3.43
C PRO A 489 -7.42 15.97 3.14
N PHE A 490 -6.52 16.47 4.00
CA PHE A 490 -5.85 17.76 3.81
C PHE A 490 -4.92 17.73 2.58
N SER A 491 -4.25 16.60 2.36
CA SER A 491 -3.44 16.36 1.17
C SER A 491 -3.78 14.99 0.60
N LEU A 492 -4.07 14.96 -0.71
CA LEU A 492 -4.40 13.77 -1.46
C LEU A 492 -3.32 13.54 -2.53
N TYR A 493 -2.85 12.29 -2.60
CA TYR A 493 -2.06 11.77 -3.70
C TYR A 493 -2.51 10.35 -3.99
N SER A 494 -3.34 10.21 -5.02
CA SER A 494 -4.11 8.99 -5.29
C SER A 494 -3.28 7.87 -5.92
N MET A 495 -3.82 6.65 -5.92
CA MET A 495 -3.20 5.54 -6.64
C MET A 495 -3.23 5.77 -8.15
N ALA A 496 -4.34 6.30 -8.68
CA ALA A 496 -4.47 6.65 -10.10
C ALA A 496 -3.37 7.62 -10.55
N GLN A 497 -3.18 8.72 -9.81
CA GLN A 497 -2.14 9.70 -10.14
C GLN A 497 -0.73 9.08 -10.07
N ALA A 498 -0.46 8.25 -9.06
CA ALA A 498 0.83 7.60 -8.91
C ALA A 498 1.15 6.61 -10.05
N ILE A 499 0.14 5.93 -10.61
CA ILE A 499 0.27 5.06 -11.78
C ILE A 499 0.48 5.88 -13.05
N GLU A 500 -0.32 6.94 -13.26
CA GLU A 500 -0.21 7.82 -14.42
C GLU A 500 1.17 8.49 -14.53
N GLU A 501 1.75 8.85 -13.39
CA GLU A 501 3.07 9.45 -13.29
C GLU A 501 4.21 8.40 -13.34
N GLY A 502 3.88 7.10 -13.35
CA GLY A 502 4.87 6.02 -13.37
C GLY A 502 5.68 5.88 -12.08
N PHE A 503 5.16 6.40 -10.96
CA PHE A 503 5.81 6.27 -9.64
C PHE A 503 5.54 4.94 -8.96
N ILE A 504 4.45 4.26 -9.34
CA ILE A 504 4.12 2.89 -8.99
C ILE A 504 3.64 2.15 -10.23
N LEU A 505 3.74 0.83 -10.22
CA LEU A 505 3.18 -0.03 -11.26
C LEU A 505 1.71 -0.35 -10.96
N ASP A 506 0.91 -0.51 -12.03
CA ASP A 506 -0.46 -1.02 -11.91
C ASP A 506 -0.43 -2.52 -11.61
N VAL A 507 -1.03 -2.92 -10.48
CA VAL A 507 -1.08 -4.31 -10.00
C VAL A 507 -2.25 -5.09 -10.59
N LEU A 508 -3.17 -4.39 -11.25
CA LEU A 508 -4.37 -4.95 -11.87
C LEU A 508 -4.22 -5.14 -13.38
N GLU A 509 -3.08 -4.77 -13.95
CA GLU A 509 -2.83 -4.83 -15.39
C GLU A 509 -2.75 -6.27 -15.93
N ASN A 510 -2.07 -7.17 -15.21
CA ASN A 510 -1.99 -8.59 -15.57
C ASN A 510 -2.51 -9.46 -14.43
N TYR A 511 -3.83 -9.46 -14.27
CA TYR A 511 -4.53 -10.24 -13.26
C TYR A 511 -5.18 -11.47 -13.90
N THR A 512 -4.85 -12.66 -13.40
CA THR A 512 -5.44 -13.92 -13.84
C THR A 512 -6.15 -14.59 -12.67
N THR A 513 -7.43 -14.91 -12.83
CA THR A 513 -8.20 -15.64 -11.83
C THR A 513 -8.42 -17.08 -12.25
N TYR A 514 -8.38 -17.98 -11.28
CA TYR A 514 -8.67 -19.39 -11.42
C TYR A 514 -9.82 -19.77 -10.53
N LYS A 515 -10.74 -20.57 -11.07
CA LYS A 515 -11.84 -21.17 -10.33
C LYS A 515 -11.59 -22.65 -10.16
N THR A 516 -11.81 -23.11 -8.93
CA THR A 516 -11.64 -24.51 -8.54
C THR A 516 -12.97 -25.23 -8.67
N TYR A 517 -12.95 -26.35 -9.38
CA TYR A 517 -14.06 -27.26 -9.54
C TYR A 517 -13.72 -28.57 -8.85
N PHE A 518 -14.61 -29.09 -8.02
CA PHE A 518 -14.36 -30.31 -7.28
C PHE A 518 -15.64 -31.09 -7.01
N ASN A 519 -15.48 -32.41 -6.89
CA ASN A 519 -16.55 -33.34 -6.57
C ASN A 519 -16.16 -34.14 -5.33
N LEU A 520 -17.02 -34.09 -4.31
CA LEU A 520 -16.87 -34.80 -3.04
C LEU A 520 -17.76 -36.04 -3.01
N LEU A 521 -17.22 -37.16 -2.53
CA LEU A 521 -17.96 -38.38 -2.21
C LEU A 521 -18.13 -38.53 -0.71
N LYS A 522 -19.30 -38.99 -0.29
CA LYS A 522 -19.59 -39.39 1.08
C LYS A 522 -19.15 -40.85 1.27
N THR A 523 -18.31 -41.11 2.27
CA THR A 523 -17.76 -42.46 2.56
C THR A 523 -18.46 -43.17 3.72
N ILE A 524 -19.37 -42.50 4.45
CA ILE A 524 -20.19 -43.11 5.51
C ILE A 524 -21.57 -43.51 4.99
N GLU A 525 -22.11 -44.63 5.50
CA GLU A 525 -23.49 -45.07 5.19
C GLU A 525 -24.55 -44.15 5.85
N ASP A 526 -24.27 -43.65 7.06
CA ASP A 526 -25.18 -42.78 7.82
C ASP A 526 -25.35 -41.39 7.20
N ASP A 527 -26.55 -40.80 7.22
CA ASP A 527 -26.85 -39.46 6.69
C ASP A 527 -27.18 -38.41 7.77
N PRO A 528 -26.16 -37.95 8.53
CA PRO A 528 -26.35 -36.97 9.58
C PRO A 528 -26.78 -35.61 9.01
N HIS A 529 -27.56 -34.89 9.81
CA HIS A 529 -28.12 -33.59 9.46
C HIS A 529 -27.26 -32.47 10.06
N TYR A 530 -26.84 -31.51 9.25
CA TYR A 530 -25.95 -30.44 9.68
C TYR A 530 -26.42 -29.06 9.20
N ASP A 531 -25.90 -28.00 9.83
CA ASP A 531 -26.06 -26.63 9.36
C ASP A 531 -25.41 -26.44 7.99
N ARG A 532 -26.21 -26.07 6.99
CA ARG A 532 -25.77 -25.90 5.59
C ARG A 532 -24.58 -24.96 5.44
N ALA A 533 -24.62 -23.77 6.03
CA ALA A 533 -23.62 -22.74 5.81
C ALA A 533 -22.28 -23.11 6.44
N ARG A 534 -22.33 -23.69 7.65
CA ARG A 534 -21.13 -24.16 8.36
C ARG A 534 -20.50 -25.37 7.68
N THR A 535 -21.29 -26.38 7.32
CA THR A 535 -20.80 -27.60 6.64
C THR A 535 -20.20 -27.27 5.27
N ALA A 536 -20.81 -26.39 4.49
CA ALA A 536 -20.25 -25.96 3.22
C ALA A 536 -18.93 -25.17 3.35
N SER A 537 -18.71 -24.47 4.47
CA SER A 537 -17.42 -23.83 4.76
C SER A 537 -16.34 -24.85 5.11
N LEU A 538 -16.68 -25.85 5.94
CA LEU A 538 -15.77 -26.93 6.33
C LEU A 538 -15.35 -27.80 5.15
N LEU A 539 -16.31 -28.14 4.28
CA LEU A 539 -16.05 -28.93 3.08
C LEU A 539 -15.09 -28.22 2.12
N ARG A 540 -15.30 -26.92 1.89
CA ARG A 540 -14.35 -26.12 1.10
C ARG A 540 -12.96 -26.09 1.73
N HIS A 541 -12.90 -25.90 3.04
CA HIS A 541 -11.61 -25.90 3.77
C HIS A 541 -10.88 -27.24 3.66
N PHE A 542 -11.60 -28.36 3.74
CA PHE A 542 -11.04 -29.69 3.56
C PHE A 542 -10.45 -29.87 2.16
N VAL A 543 -11.16 -29.46 1.11
CA VAL A 543 -10.67 -29.54 -0.27
C VAL A 543 -9.45 -28.66 -0.50
N ASP A 544 -9.45 -27.43 0.04
CA ASP A 544 -8.33 -26.49 -0.09
C ASP A 544 -7.06 -26.99 0.61
N LEU A 545 -7.19 -27.64 1.77
CA LEU A 545 -6.09 -28.21 2.55
C LEU A 545 -5.59 -29.56 2.04
N HIS A 546 -6.33 -30.20 1.13
CA HIS A 546 -6.02 -31.52 0.62
C HIS A 546 -4.67 -31.51 -0.13
N GLU A 547 -3.81 -32.51 0.12
CA GLU A 547 -2.44 -32.52 -0.42
C GLU A 547 -2.43 -32.46 -1.96
N HIS A 548 -3.37 -33.15 -2.61
CA HIS A 548 -3.53 -33.13 -4.07
C HIS A 548 -3.83 -31.72 -4.61
N THR A 549 -4.73 -30.97 -3.96
CA THR A 549 -5.09 -29.59 -4.33
C THR A 549 -3.87 -28.67 -4.26
N ILE A 550 -3.13 -28.72 -3.15
CA ILE A 550 -1.94 -27.89 -2.94
C ILE A 550 -0.86 -28.24 -3.97
N LYS A 551 -0.63 -29.54 -4.24
CA LYS A 551 0.34 -29.99 -5.25
C LYS A 551 0.01 -29.44 -6.65
N GLN A 552 -1.24 -29.48 -7.07
CA GLN A 552 -1.65 -28.94 -8.37
C GLN A 552 -1.46 -27.42 -8.44
N LYS A 553 -1.89 -26.67 -7.41
CA LYS A 553 -1.68 -25.22 -7.35
C LYS A 553 -0.18 -24.88 -7.36
N VAL A 554 0.65 -25.59 -6.59
CA VAL A 554 2.10 -25.41 -6.56
C VAL A 554 2.73 -25.67 -7.91
N ALA A 555 2.32 -26.71 -8.64
CA ALA A 555 2.81 -26.97 -9.98
C ALA A 555 2.52 -25.79 -10.91
N ILE A 556 1.28 -25.29 -10.95
CA ILE A 556 0.91 -24.10 -11.74
C ILE A 556 1.77 -22.89 -11.35
N ILE A 557 1.94 -22.64 -10.05
CA ILE A 557 2.73 -21.52 -9.53
C ILE A 557 4.20 -21.59 -9.97
N VAL A 558 4.83 -22.77 -9.83
CA VAL A 558 6.25 -22.95 -10.14
C VAL A 558 6.50 -22.87 -11.63
N GLU A 559 5.69 -23.55 -12.45
CA GLU A 559 5.84 -23.52 -13.91
C GLU A 559 5.57 -22.11 -14.46
N HIS A 560 4.49 -21.45 -14.02
CA HIS A 560 4.24 -20.06 -14.38
C HIS A 560 5.41 -19.13 -13.98
N PHE A 561 5.96 -19.32 -12.77
CA PHE A 561 7.12 -18.55 -12.33
C PHE A 561 8.33 -18.81 -13.24
N HIS A 562 8.64 -20.08 -13.51
CA HIS A 562 9.81 -20.45 -14.30
C HIS A 562 9.73 -19.90 -15.73
N GLU A 563 8.58 -20.07 -16.39
CA GLU A 563 8.39 -19.68 -17.79
C GLU A 563 8.23 -18.17 -17.97
N GLN A 564 7.45 -17.50 -17.12
CA GLN A 564 7.01 -16.12 -17.36
C GLN A 564 7.70 -15.07 -16.48
N VAL A 565 8.12 -15.45 -15.27
CA VAL A 565 8.58 -14.49 -14.24
C VAL A 565 10.09 -14.55 -14.05
N ALA A 566 10.69 -15.74 -14.03
CA ALA A 566 12.06 -15.94 -13.54
C ALA A 566 13.11 -15.15 -14.33
N HIS A 567 12.90 -14.99 -15.64
CA HIS A 567 13.76 -14.26 -16.56
C HIS A 567 13.61 -12.73 -16.49
N GLN A 568 12.51 -12.24 -15.90
CA GLN A 568 12.30 -10.80 -15.71
C GLN A 568 13.33 -10.22 -14.75
N VAL A 569 13.50 -8.90 -14.80
CA VAL A 569 14.45 -8.17 -13.95
C VAL A 569 15.88 -8.74 -14.08
N GLN A 570 16.31 -9.04 -15.31
CA GLN A 570 17.60 -9.66 -15.62
C GLN A 570 17.83 -10.99 -14.88
N GLY A 571 16.80 -11.84 -14.82
CA GLY A 571 16.87 -13.11 -14.11
C GLY A 571 16.79 -13.00 -12.59
N LYS A 572 16.42 -11.85 -12.01
CA LYS A 572 16.38 -11.60 -10.56
C LYS A 572 14.98 -11.51 -9.94
N ALA A 573 13.92 -11.63 -10.74
CA ALA A 573 12.53 -11.52 -10.29
C ALA A 573 12.13 -12.52 -9.18
N LYS A 574 11.42 -12.05 -8.16
CA LYS A 574 10.96 -12.85 -7.02
C LYS A 574 9.43 -12.95 -7.01
N ALA A 575 8.90 -13.91 -6.26
CA ALA A 575 7.46 -14.11 -6.09
C ALA A 575 7.06 -14.30 -4.63
N MET A 576 5.81 -13.95 -4.34
CA MET A 576 5.18 -14.07 -3.02
C MET A 576 3.90 -14.89 -3.14
N ILE A 577 3.74 -15.87 -2.26
CA ILE A 577 2.56 -16.75 -2.21
C ILE A 577 1.81 -16.40 -0.92
N VAL A 578 0.59 -15.90 -1.05
CA VAL A 578 -0.26 -15.47 0.07
C VAL A 578 -1.30 -16.56 0.33
N THR A 579 -1.14 -17.26 1.45
CA THR A 579 -1.99 -18.39 1.82
C THR A 579 -3.02 -17.99 2.88
N ARG A 580 -4.10 -18.77 2.95
CA ARG A 580 -5.24 -18.51 3.83
C ARG A 580 -4.93 -18.60 5.32
N SER A 581 -4.04 -19.51 5.72
CA SER A 581 -3.70 -19.72 7.14
C SER A 581 -2.24 -20.15 7.32
N ARG A 582 -1.76 -20.10 8.56
CA ARG A 582 -0.40 -20.56 8.90
C ARG A 582 -0.17 -22.02 8.55
N LEU A 583 -1.19 -22.87 8.71
CA LEU A 583 -1.13 -24.27 8.28
C LEU A 583 -0.98 -24.42 6.76
N HIS A 584 -1.70 -23.61 5.97
CA HIS A 584 -1.51 -23.61 4.52
C HIS A 584 -0.09 -23.17 4.16
N ALA A 585 0.46 -22.14 4.83
CA ALA A 585 1.83 -21.70 4.59
C ALA A 585 2.85 -22.83 4.78
N VAL A 586 2.69 -23.65 5.83
CA VAL A 586 3.53 -24.83 6.09
C VAL A 586 3.39 -25.86 4.96
N ARG A 587 2.16 -26.27 4.62
CA ARG A 587 1.92 -27.29 3.58
C ARG A 587 2.37 -26.83 2.19
N TYR A 588 2.13 -25.57 1.84
CA TYR A 588 2.63 -24.97 0.60
C TYR A 588 4.16 -24.98 0.55
N LYS A 589 4.83 -24.62 1.65
CA LYS A 589 6.30 -24.63 1.72
C LYS A 589 6.86 -26.04 1.47
N LEU A 590 6.30 -27.05 2.12
CA LEU A 590 6.72 -28.45 1.94
C LEU A 590 6.49 -28.96 0.51
N ALA A 591 5.31 -28.68 -0.06
CA ALA A 591 4.98 -29.06 -1.43
C ALA A 591 5.86 -28.33 -2.45
N LEU A 592 6.12 -27.03 -2.25
CA LEU A 592 6.96 -26.20 -3.10
C LEU A 592 8.41 -26.68 -3.11
N ASP A 593 9.00 -26.95 -1.94
CA ASP A 593 10.37 -27.46 -1.85
C ASP A 593 10.52 -28.84 -2.49
N ARG A 594 9.51 -29.70 -2.35
CA ARG A 594 9.49 -31.01 -2.99
C ARG A 594 9.47 -30.87 -4.51
N TYR A 595 8.56 -30.06 -5.03
CA TYR A 595 8.40 -29.85 -6.48
C TYR A 595 9.65 -29.20 -7.11
N LEU A 596 10.25 -28.20 -6.45
CA LEU A 596 11.48 -27.56 -6.91
C LEU A 596 12.65 -28.55 -7.00
N LYS A 597 12.74 -29.51 -6.07
CA LYS A 597 13.75 -30.59 -6.10
C LYS A 597 13.47 -31.62 -7.18
N GLU A 598 12.21 -32.03 -7.35
CA GLU A 598 11.81 -33.01 -8.38
C GLU A 598 12.09 -32.51 -9.80
N LYS A 599 11.97 -31.20 -10.04
CA LYS A 599 12.24 -30.56 -11.32
C LYS A 599 13.68 -30.05 -11.48
N ASP A 600 14.52 -30.18 -10.46
CA ASP A 600 15.89 -29.67 -10.43
C ASP A 600 16.01 -28.17 -10.75
N TYR A 601 15.06 -27.36 -10.26
CA TYR A 601 15.13 -25.92 -10.43
C TYR A 601 16.09 -25.26 -9.45
N PRO A 602 16.90 -24.26 -9.86
CA PRO A 602 17.94 -23.64 -9.03
C PRO A 602 17.39 -22.66 -7.98
N TYR A 603 16.08 -22.71 -7.68
CA TYR A 603 15.38 -21.76 -6.83
C TYR A 603 15.15 -22.33 -5.44
N GLN A 604 15.18 -21.47 -4.43
CA GLN A 604 14.83 -21.79 -3.05
C GLN A 604 13.62 -20.98 -2.60
N SER A 605 12.91 -21.49 -1.60
CA SER A 605 11.74 -20.84 -1.01
C SER A 605 11.94 -20.58 0.48
N LEU A 606 11.29 -19.54 1.00
CA LEU A 606 11.19 -19.20 2.42
C LEU A 606 9.73 -19.15 2.84
N VAL A 607 9.46 -19.31 4.14
CA VAL A 607 8.12 -19.17 4.74
C VAL A 607 8.14 -18.15 5.87
N ALA A 608 7.05 -17.42 6.09
CA ALA A 608 6.96 -16.46 7.18
C ALA A 608 5.58 -16.45 7.86
N PHE A 609 5.56 -16.81 9.15
CA PHE A 609 4.38 -16.80 10.01
C PHE A 609 4.77 -16.71 11.48
N THR A 610 3.84 -16.30 12.34
CA THR A 610 4.07 -16.17 13.78
C THR A 610 3.60 -17.40 14.56
N GLY A 611 4.36 -17.76 15.60
CA GLY A 611 4.04 -18.88 16.50
C GLY A 611 4.43 -20.25 15.96
N THR A 612 3.96 -21.29 16.64
CA THR A 612 4.18 -22.70 16.27
C THR A 612 2.90 -23.28 15.66
N VAL A 613 3.04 -24.03 14.57
CA VAL A 613 1.96 -24.75 13.89
C VAL A 613 2.19 -26.24 14.07
N ARG A 614 1.15 -27.00 14.41
CA ARG A 614 1.23 -28.46 14.57
C ARG A 614 0.52 -29.17 13.41
N ASP A 615 1.23 -30.02 12.69
CA ASP A 615 0.71 -30.86 11.61
C ASP A 615 1.46 -32.20 11.60
N GLY A 616 1.18 -33.06 12.58
CA GLY A 616 1.98 -34.24 12.92
C GLY A 616 3.29 -33.91 13.65
N GLU A 617 4.01 -32.89 13.19
CA GLU A 617 5.21 -32.31 13.81
C GLU A 617 5.04 -30.81 14.11
N ASP A 618 5.91 -30.24 14.96
CA ASP A 618 5.90 -28.83 15.33
C ASP A 618 6.72 -27.99 14.33
N PHE A 619 6.04 -27.12 13.58
CA PHE A 619 6.63 -26.22 12.59
C PHE A 619 6.70 -24.77 13.09
N THR A 620 7.83 -24.11 12.86
CA THR A 620 8.09 -22.70 13.19
C THR A 620 8.80 -22.03 12.02
N GLU A 621 8.71 -20.69 11.91
CA GLU A 621 9.41 -19.95 10.85
C GLU A 621 10.91 -20.27 10.82
N THR A 622 11.55 -20.33 11.99
CA THR A 622 12.98 -20.64 12.10
C THR A 622 13.33 -22.07 11.69
N ASN A 623 12.52 -23.08 12.05
CA ASN A 623 12.85 -24.48 11.71
C ASN A 623 12.59 -24.83 10.23
N MET A 624 11.68 -24.12 9.57
CA MET A 624 11.36 -24.34 8.16
C MET A 624 12.27 -23.56 7.20
N ASN A 625 12.88 -22.48 7.67
CA ASN A 625 13.82 -21.69 6.88
C ASN A 625 15.25 -22.12 7.20
N SER A 626 15.88 -22.81 6.25
CA SER A 626 17.28 -23.23 6.37
C SER A 626 18.11 -22.63 5.26
N ALA A 627 19.27 -22.08 5.61
CA ALA A 627 20.26 -21.64 4.63
C ALA A 627 20.85 -22.85 3.89
N SER A 628 21.48 -22.60 2.74
CA SER A 628 22.15 -23.66 1.96
C SER A 628 23.29 -24.37 2.74
N SER A 629 23.77 -23.78 3.84
CA SER A 629 24.72 -24.37 4.79
C SER A 629 24.09 -25.30 5.83
N GLY A 630 22.76 -25.46 5.83
CA GLY A 630 22.01 -26.24 6.83
C GLY A 630 21.70 -25.49 8.13
N THR A 631 22.03 -24.19 8.22
CA THR A 631 21.78 -23.36 9.42
C THR A 631 20.38 -22.74 9.36
N HIS A 632 19.63 -22.82 10.46
CA HIS A 632 18.31 -22.18 10.56
C HIS A 632 18.39 -20.65 10.50
N ILE A 633 17.47 -20.05 9.77
CA ILE A 633 17.36 -18.60 9.58
C ILE A 633 16.42 -18.05 10.65
N PRO A 634 16.88 -17.13 11.52
CA PRO A 634 16.01 -16.52 12.52
C PRO A 634 14.90 -15.68 11.87
N ASP A 635 13.73 -15.60 12.50
CA ASP A 635 12.55 -14.87 12.01
C ASP A 635 12.80 -13.38 11.65
N LYS A 636 13.80 -12.77 12.29
CA LYS A 636 14.22 -11.37 12.04
C LYS A 636 15.07 -11.22 10.78
N ALA A 637 15.74 -12.29 10.35
CA ALA A 637 16.64 -12.32 9.21
C ALA A 637 15.95 -12.82 7.93
N THR A 638 14.70 -13.33 8.00
CA THR A 638 13.94 -13.83 6.84
C THR A 638 13.82 -12.78 5.74
N ALA A 639 13.53 -11.52 6.09
CA ALA A 639 13.40 -10.42 5.13
C ALA A 639 14.72 -10.10 4.41
N ASP A 640 15.83 -10.05 5.15
CA ASP A 640 17.16 -9.77 4.59
C ASP A 640 17.67 -10.97 3.77
N THR A 641 17.37 -12.19 4.22
CA THR A 641 17.76 -13.42 3.52
C THR A 641 17.01 -13.57 2.21
N PHE A 642 15.74 -13.18 2.17
CA PHE A 642 14.96 -13.15 0.93
C PHE A 642 15.54 -12.19 -0.11
N GLN A 643 16.40 -11.23 0.24
CA GLN A 643 17.08 -10.39 -0.76
C GLN A 643 18.12 -11.17 -1.57
N GLN A 644 18.69 -12.23 -1.00
CA GLN A 644 19.76 -13.00 -1.63
C GLN A 644 19.26 -13.72 -2.89
N ALA A 645 20.17 -13.95 -3.85
CA ALA A 645 19.86 -14.50 -5.17
C ALA A 645 19.11 -15.85 -5.20
N PRO A 646 19.45 -16.87 -4.37
CA PRO A 646 18.84 -18.20 -4.50
C PRO A 646 17.37 -18.24 -4.05
N TYR A 647 16.96 -17.38 -3.12
CA TYR A 647 15.58 -17.38 -2.60
C TYR A 647 14.66 -16.60 -3.55
N ARG A 648 13.78 -17.31 -4.25
CA ARG A 648 12.88 -16.72 -5.25
C ARG A 648 11.42 -16.69 -4.82
N PHE A 649 11.03 -17.54 -3.88
CA PHE A 649 9.65 -17.63 -3.38
C PHE A 649 9.58 -17.29 -1.89
N LEU A 650 8.58 -16.50 -1.51
CA LEU A 650 8.23 -16.24 -0.11
C LEU A 650 6.78 -16.62 0.14
N VAL A 651 6.56 -17.66 0.95
CA VAL A 651 5.22 -18.12 1.36
C VAL A 651 4.83 -17.40 2.65
N VAL A 652 3.66 -16.77 2.67
CA VAL A 652 3.18 -16.03 3.84
C VAL A 652 1.73 -16.37 4.15
N ALA A 653 1.40 -16.35 5.44
CA ALA A 653 0.01 -16.20 5.89
C ALA A 653 -0.29 -14.70 6.04
N ASN A 654 -0.24 -14.14 7.26
CA ASN A 654 -0.53 -12.72 7.52
C ASN A 654 0.73 -11.81 7.59
N LYS A 655 1.94 -12.40 7.74
CA LYS A 655 3.19 -11.64 7.83
C LYS A 655 3.55 -11.03 6.47
N PHE A 656 4.24 -9.88 6.48
CA PHE A 656 4.71 -9.17 5.29
C PHE A 656 3.63 -8.65 4.31
N GLN A 657 2.33 -8.77 4.61
CA GLN A 657 1.25 -8.15 3.81
C GLN A 657 1.26 -6.61 3.93
N THR A 658 1.62 -6.09 5.10
CA THR A 658 1.90 -4.66 5.32
C THR A 658 3.42 -4.42 5.37
N GLY A 659 3.86 -3.19 5.07
CA GLY A 659 5.22 -2.63 5.29
C GLY A 659 6.47 -3.41 4.85
N PHE A 660 6.34 -4.52 4.11
CA PHE A 660 7.45 -5.19 3.43
C PHE A 660 7.74 -4.47 2.11
N ASP A 661 9.02 -4.31 1.77
CA ASP A 661 9.48 -3.60 0.57
C ASP A 661 10.52 -4.44 -0.16
N GLN A 662 10.16 -4.94 -1.34
CA GLN A 662 11.03 -5.75 -2.19
C GLN A 662 10.83 -5.36 -3.66
N PRO A 663 11.67 -4.46 -4.22
CA PRO A 663 11.55 -4.00 -5.60
C PRO A 663 11.66 -5.10 -6.66
N LEU A 664 12.33 -6.21 -6.34
CA LEU A 664 12.49 -7.36 -7.25
C LEU A 664 11.25 -8.28 -7.30
N LEU A 665 10.23 -8.03 -6.48
CA LEU A 665 9.00 -8.82 -6.49
C LEU A 665 8.24 -8.58 -7.80
N GLY A 666 8.16 -9.58 -8.68
CA GLY A 666 7.55 -9.50 -10.01
C GLY A 666 6.19 -10.20 -10.11
N ALA A 667 5.94 -11.21 -9.27
CA ALA A 667 4.68 -11.93 -9.23
C ALA A 667 4.12 -12.14 -7.82
N MET A 668 2.80 -12.24 -7.73
CA MET A 668 2.08 -12.60 -6.52
C MET A 668 1.05 -13.70 -6.80
N TYR A 669 1.02 -14.73 -5.96
CA TYR A 669 0.11 -15.86 -6.05
C TYR A 669 -0.83 -15.83 -4.85
N ILE A 670 -2.14 -15.74 -5.08
CA ILE A 670 -3.14 -15.55 -4.03
C ILE A 670 -3.96 -16.82 -3.86
N ASP A 671 -3.91 -17.40 -2.66
CA ASP A 671 -4.81 -18.48 -2.21
C ASP A 671 -5.48 -18.10 -0.89
N LYS A 672 -5.92 -16.85 -0.82
CA LYS A 672 -6.60 -16.25 0.33
C LYS A 672 -7.71 -15.33 -0.18
N LYS A 673 -8.88 -15.38 0.45
CA LYS A 673 -9.92 -14.39 0.19
C LYS A 673 -9.45 -13.00 0.61
N LEU A 674 -9.41 -12.07 -0.33
CA LEU A 674 -8.99 -10.69 -0.15
C LEU A 674 -10.22 -9.78 -0.29
N ALA A 675 -10.44 -8.90 0.68
CA ALA A 675 -11.55 -7.94 0.66
C ALA A 675 -11.11 -6.60 1.27
N GLY A 676 -11.76 -5.51 0.83
CA GLY A 676 -11.55 -4.16 1.35
C GLY A 676 -10.08 -3.73 1.39
N VAL A 677 -9.67 -3.11 2.50
CA VAL A 677 -8.31 -2.59 2.71
C VAL A 677 -7.23 -3.66 2.56
N ASN A 678 -7.51 -4.90 2.98
CA ASN A 678 -6.53 -5.99 2.95
C ASN A 678 -6.13 -6.38 1.51
N ALA A 679 -7.06 -6.27 0.56
CA ALA A 679 -6.77 -6.52 -0.86
C ALA A 679 -5.77 -5.49 -1.39
N VAL A 680 -6.03 -4.20 -1.15
CA VAL A 680 -5.17 -3.10 -1.60
C VAL A 680 -3.80 -3.18 -0.96
N GLN A 681 -3.70 -3.40 0.34
CA GLN A 681 -2.41 -3.46 1.04
C GLN A 681 -1.51 -4.61 0.58
N THR A 682 -2.12 -5.80 0.39
CA THR A 682 -1.43 -7.04 -0.02
C THR A 682 -0.93 -6.90 -1.45
N LEU A 683 -1.81 -6.58 -2.39
CA LEU A 683 -1.45 -6.47 -3.81
C LEU A 683 -0.52 -5.28 -4.08
N SER A 684 -0.66 -4.17 -3.34
CA SER A 684 0.26 -3.02 -3.45
C SER A 684 1.71 -3.35 -3.07
N ARG A 685 2.01 -4.50 -2.45
CA ARG A 685 3.43 -4.91 -2.26
C ARG A 685 4.14 -5.13 -3.60
N LEU A 686 3.38 -5.43 -4.65
CA LEU A 686 3.89 -5.69 -5.99
C LEU A 686 4.14 -4.40 -6.80
N ASN A 687 3.67 -3.24 -6.35
CA ASN A 687 3.64 -2.01 -7.15
C ASN A 687 4.98 -1.24 -7.26
N ARG A 688 6.04 -1.75 -6.64
CA ARG A 688 7.36 -1.07 -6.58
C ARG A 688 8.04 -1.07 -7.93
N ILE A 689 8.51 0.11 -8.34
CA ILE A 689 9.27 0.31 -9.58
C ILE A 689 10.71 -0.19 -9.46
N HIS A 690 11.23 -0.74 -10.55
CA HIS A 690 12.63 -1.11 -10.72
C HIS A 690 13.00 -0.95 -12.21
N PRO A 691 14.20 -0.47 -12.59
CA PRO A 691 14.54 -0.16 -13.98
C PRO A 691 14.27 -1.27 -15.00
N HIS A 692 14.39 -2.54 -14.57
CA HIS A 692 14.15 -3.72 -15.41
C HIS A 692 12.84 -4.45 -15.10
N LYS A 693 11.93 -3.81 -14.39
CA LYS A 693 10.60 -4.34 -14.06
C LYS A 693 9.56 -3.51 -14.78
N THR A 694 8.98 -4.10 -15.82
CA THR A 694 8.05 -3.44 -16.73
C THR A 694 6.59 -3.72 -16.38
N ALA A 695 6.31 -4.83 -15.71
CA ALA A 695 4.96 -5.28 -15.41
C ALA A 695 4.92 -6.01 -14.06
N THR A 696 3.70 -6.19 -13.57
CA THR A 696 3.41 -7.02 -12.41
C THR A 696 2.45 -8.12 -12.82
N LEU A 697 2.55 -9.30 -12.19
CA LEU A 697 1.74 -10.47 -12.51
C LEU A 697 1.05 -10.99 -11.25
N VAL A 698 -0.27 -11.18 -11.31
CA VAL A 698 -1.05 -11.76 -10.21
C VAL A 698 -1.84 -12.96 -10.70
N LEU A 699 -1.67 -14.09 -10.00
CA LEU A 699 -2.49 -15.28 -10.19
C LEU A 699 -3.29 -15.52 -8.93
N ASP A 700 -4.61 -15.52 -9.04
CA ASP A 700 -5.53 -15.62 -7.93
C ASP A 700 -6.37 -16.90 -8.02
N PHE A 701 -6.26 -17.76 -7.02
CA PHE A 701 -6.99 -19.02 -6.92
C PHE A 701 -8.23 -18.91 -6.01
N ALA A 702 -8.46 -17.76 -5.40
CA ALA A 702 -9.47 -17.57 -4.36
C ALA A 702 -10.51 -16.50 -4.68
N ASN A 703 -10.16 -15.44 -5.39
CA ASN A 703 -11.04 -14.29 -5.65
C ASN A 703 -11.44 -14.17 -7.12
N GLU A 704 -12.59 -13.53 -7.35
CA GLU A 704 -13.06 -13.16 -8.68
C GLU A 704 -12.64 -11.72 -9.01
N ALA A 705 -12.51 -11.40 -10.30
CA ALA A 705 -12.05 -10.09 -10.76
C ALA A 705 -12.93 -8.93 -10.24
N ASP A 706 -14.25 -9.10 -10.24
CA ASP A 706 -15.21 -8.09 -9.76
C ASP A 706 -15.07 -7.79 -8.25
N GLU A 707 -14.73 -8.81 -7.45
CA GLU A 707 -14.49 -8.65 -6.00
C GLU A 707 -13.26 -7.76 -5.75
N ILE A 708 -12.21 -7.95 -6.54
CA ILE A 708 -10.97 -7.18 -6.47
C ILE A 708 -11.16 -5.77 -7.04
N GLU A 709 -11.90 -5.61 -8.14
CA GLU A 709 -12.27 -4.29 -8.67
C GLU A 709 -12.98 -3.47 -7.59
N ALA A 710 -13.99 -4.04 -6.95
CA ALA A 710 -14.75 -3.37 -5.89
C ALA A 710 -13.86 -2.94 -4.72
N ALA A 711 -12.88 -3.76 -4.34
CA ALA A 711 -11.96 -3.43 -3.24
C ALA A 711 -10.98 -2.29 -3.58
N PHE A 712 -10.53 -2.19 -4.84
CA PHE A 712 -9.60 -1.13 -5.26
C PHE A 712 -10.28 0.20 -5.56
N LYS A 713 -11.53 0.14 -6.01
CA LYS A 713 -12.30 1.31 -6.47
C LYS A 713 -12.37 2.42 -5.44
N ASP A 714 -12.55 2.09 -4.16
CA ASP A 714 -12.68 3.06 -3.07
C ASP A 714 -11.38 3.85 -2.75
N TYR A 715 -10.23 3.33 -3.21
CA TYR A 715 -8.91 3.91 -2.93
C TYR A 715 -8.15 4.37 -4.18
N TYR A 716 -8.74 4.20 -5.36
CA TYR A 716 -8.10 4.52 -6.64
C TYR A 716 -7.94 6.03 -6.84
N ASP A 717 -9.00 6.81 -6.58
CA ASP A 717 -9.03 8.27 -6.74
C ASP A 717 -9.02 9.02 -5.39
N CYS A 718 -10.16 9.05 -4.68
CA CYS A 718 -10.28 9.74 -3.39
C CYS A 718 -11.40 9.11 -2.56
N THR A 719 -11.19 9.03 -1.25
CA THR A 719 -12.20 8.58 -0.30
C THR A 719 -12.73 9.79 0.47
N ILE A 720 -14.02 10.13 0.30
CA ILE A 720 -14.69 11.24 1.00
C ILE A 720 -15.78 10.67 1.89
N LEU A 721 -15.83 11.13 3.15
CA LEU A 721 -16.94 10.83 4.05
C LEU A 721 -18.00 11.94 3.92
N THR A 722 -19.18 11.61 3.41
CA THR A 722 -20.23 12.60 3.11
C THR A 722 -21.02 13.07 4.33
N GLU A 723 -21.33 12.18 5.27
CA GLU A 723 -22.08 12.51 6.48
C GLU A 723 -21.34 11.99 7.72
N ALA A 724 -21.27 12.82 8.76
CA ALA A 724 -20.84 12.39 10.09
C ALA A 724 -21.81 11.34 10.65
N THR A 725 -21.37 10.53 11.60
CA THR A 725 -22.24 9.49 12.17
C THR A 725 -23.32 10.11 13.07
N ASP A 726 -24.60 9.90 12.73
CA ASP A 726 -25.74 10.38 13.53
C ASP A 726 -25.82 9.65 14.89
N PRO A 727 -25.63 10.36 16.01
CA PRO A 727 -25.68 9.78 17.36
C PRO A 727 -27.05 9.18 17.69
N ASN A 728 -28.13 9.66 17.06
CA ASN A 728 -29.49 9.20 17.33
C ASN A 728 -29.76 7.77 16.86
N ARG A 729 -28.85 7.18 16.07
CA ARG A 729 -28.94 5.77 15.68
C ARG A 729 -28.80 4.82 16.89
N LEU A 730 -28.12 5.22 17.95
CA LEU A 730 -28.07 4.45 19.20
C LEU A 730 -29.46 4.26 19.81
N TYR A 731 -30.23 5.34 19.91
CA TYR A 731 -31.60 5.30 20.43
C TYR A 731 -32.54 4.47 19.54
N LYS A 732 -32.31 4.45 18.21
CA LYS A 732 -33.08 3.59 17.30
C LYS A 732 -32.81 2.10 17.51
N ILE A 733 -31.55 1.72 17.71
CA ILE A 733 -31.19 0.32 17.98
C ILE A 733 -31.66 -0.09 19.38
N GLN A 734 -31.56 0.81 20.37
CA GLN A 734 -32.11 0.58 21.71
C GLN A 734 -33.63 0.32 21.65
N ALA A 735 -34.40 1.16 20.95
CA ALA A 735 -35.83 0.94 20.76
C ALA A 735 -36.13 -0.43 20.09
N GLN A 736 -35.34 -0.82 19.09
CA GLN A 736 -35.47 -2.15 18.46
C GLN A 736 -35.12 -3.31 19.41
N LEU A 737 -34.25 -3.09 20.40
CA LEU A 737 -33.92 -4.08 21.43
C LEU A 737 -35.02 -4.16 22.50
N ASP A 738 -35.64 -3.03 22.83
CA ASP A 738 -36.77 -2.95 23.75
C ASP A 738 -37.99 -3.74 23.22
N ASP A 739 -38.19 -3.78 21.90
CA ASP A 739 -39.24 -4.54 21.21
C ASP A 739 -39.16 -6.07 21.43
N TYR A 740 -37.98 -6.62 21.76
CA TYR A 740 -37.83 -8.06 22.09
C TYR A 740 -38.28 -8.40 23.51
N HIS A 741 -38.45 -7.40 24.38
CA HIS A 741 -38.95 -7.55 25.76
C HIS A 741 -38.17 -8.52 26.66
N PHE A 742 -36.90 -8.82 26.38
CA PHE A 742 -36.07 -9.72 27.19
C PHE A 742 -35.53 -9.09 28.48
N TYR A 743 -35.39 -7.76 28.52
CA TYR A 743 -34.96 -6.99 29.69
C TYR A 743 -35.96 -5.87 29.99
N GLN A 744 -35.90 -5.35 31.21
CA GLN A 744 -36.64 -4.16 31.66
C GLN A 744 -35.66 -3.12 32.21
N ASP A 745 -36.09 -1.86 32.30
CA ASP A 745 -35.27 -0.77 32.88
C ASP A 745 -34.80 -1.08 34.30
N SER A 746 -35.63 -1.79 35.08
CA SER A 746 -35.27 -2.26 36.42
C SER A 746 -34.10 -3.25 36.43
N ASP A 747 -33.93 -4.05 35.38
CA ASP A 747 -32.82 -5.00 35.26
C ASP A 747 -31.51 -4.26 34.95
N ILE A 748 -31.58 -3.23 34.09
CA ILE A 748 -30.44 -2.37 33.73
C ILE A 748 -29.97 -1.58 34.95
N ASP A 749 -30.90 -0.94 35.68
CA ASP A 749 -30.57 -0.17 36.88
C ASP A 749 -30.05 -1.06 38.03
N SER A 750 -30.62 -2.25 38.21
CA SER A 750 -30.14 -3.22 39.21
C SER A 750 -28.72 -3.69 38.89
N PHE A 751 -28.42 -3.97 37.62
CA PHE A 751 -27.07 -4.29 37.17
C PHE A 751 -26.11 -3.11 37.38
N ALA A 752 -26.50 -1.90 36.97
CA ALA A 752 -25.67 -0.70 37.09
C ALA A 752 -25.33 -0.36 38.54
N GLN A 753 -26.30 -0.46 39.47
CA GLN A 753 -26.05 -0.23 40.91
C GLN A 753 -24.99 -1.18 41.46
N ILE A 754 -24.98 -2.44 41.02
CA ILE A 754 -23.98 -3.42 41.48
C ILE A 754 -22.63 -3.21 40.79
N PHE A 755 -22.63 -2.84 39.51
CA PHE A 755 -21.42 -2.69 38.69
C PHE A 755 -20.62 -1.42 39.02
N PHE A 756 -21.29 -0.29 39.26
CA PHE A 756 -20.62 1.00 39.52
C PHE A 756 -20.33 1.29 41.01
N HIS A 757 -20.80 0.46 41.95
CA HIS A 757 -20.47 0.59 43.38
C HIS A 757 -19.34 -0.35 43.85
N SER A 758 -18.50 0.13 44.76
CA SER A 758 -17.27 -0.54 45.23
C SER A 758 -17.46 -1.81 46.09
N GLN A 759 -18.70 -2.26 46.34
CA GLN A 759 -19.02 -3.48 47.10
C GLN A 759 -19.73 -4.57 46.27
N GLY A 760 -19.76 -4.44 44.94
CA GLY A 760 -20.31 -5.46 44.05
C GLY A 760 -19.47 -6.75 44.05
N THR A 761 -20.09 -7.91 44.31
CA THR A 761 -19.45 -9.22 44.13
C THR A 761 -19.84 -9.82 42.79
N GLN A 762 -18.95 -10.62 42.18
CA GLN A 762 -19.24 -11.31 40.90
C GLN A 762 -20.54 -12.12 40.96
N ALA A 763 -20.83 -12.78 42.08
CA ALA A 763 -22.06 -13.54 42.26
C ALA A 763 -23.33 -12.67 42.11
N LYS A 764 -23.32 -11.42 42.60
CA LYS A 764 -24.45 -10.50 42.49
C LYS A 764 -24.63 -9.96 41.06
N LEU A 765 -23.54 -9.75 40.33
CA LEU A 765 -23.59 -9.37 38.90
C LEU A 765 -24.12 -10.49 38.02
N HIS A 766 -23.75 -11.75 38.30
CA HIS A 766 -24.36 -12.88 37.63
C HIS A 766 -25.85 -12.96 37.98
N GLY A 767 -26.21 -12.86 39.26
CA GLY A 767 -27.60 -12.90 39.72
C GLY A 767 -28.53 -11.85 39.08
N SER A 768 -28.05 -10.64 38.80
CA SER A 768 -28.87 -9.61 38.14
C SER A 768 -29.12 -9.88 36.65
N LEU A 769 -28.27 -10.68 36.01
CA LEU A 769 -28.41 -11.06 34.60
C LEU A 769 -29.17 -12.40 34.40
N ASP A 770 -29.38 -13.19 35.46
CA ASP A 770 -30.08 -14.49 35.37
C ASP A 770 -31.54 -14.35 34.89
N PRO A 771 -32.37 -13.41 35.40
CA PRO A 771 -33.76 -13.27 34.94
C PRO A 771 -33.88 -12.94 33.44
N VAL A 772 -32.94 -12.15 32.92
CA VAL A 772 -32.87 -11.79 31.48
C VAL A 772 -32.45 -13.00 30.65
N LEU A 773 -31.52 -13.81 31.17
CA LEU A 773 -31.08 -15.04 30.54
C LEU A 773 -32.21 -16.08 30.48
N ASP A 774 -32.98 -16.23 31.55
CA ASP A 774 -34.12 -17.17 31.59
C ASP A 774 -35.17 -16.79 30.55
N ARG A 775 -35.56 -15.51 30.46
CA ARG A 775 -36.46 -15.00 29.42
C ARG A 775 -35.91 -15.20 28.01
N TYR A 776 -34.62 -15.01 27.81
CA TYR A 776 -33.95 -15.28 26.53
C TYR A 776 -33.95 -16.77 26.18
N LEU A 777 -33.75 -17.66 27.15
CA LEU A 777 -33.74 -19.12 26.95
C LEU A 777 -35.12 -19.65 26.52
N GLU A 778 -36.19 -19.07 27.05
CA GLU A 778 -37.59 -19.41 26.74
C GLU A 778 -38.06 -18.90 25.36
N ALA A 779 -37.34 -17.96 24.75
CA ALA A 779 -37.70 -17.36 23.46
C ALA A 779 -37.46 -18.29 22.25
N SER A 780 -38.03 -17.93 21.10
CA SER A 780 -37.80 -18.65 19.84
C SER A 780 -36.36 -18.48 19.33
N GLU A 781 -35.85 -19.43 18.55
CA GLU A 781 -34.49 -19.34 17.98
C GLU A 781 -34.33 -18.14 17.03
N GLU A 782 -35.39 -17.70 16.36
CA GLU A 782 -35.37 -16.51 15.51
C GLU A 782 -35.19 -15.22 16.32
N GLU A 783 -35.93 -15.08 17.43
CA GLU A 783 -35.80 -13.93 18.33
C GLU A 783 -34.44 -13.92 19.04
N LYS A 784 -33.92 -15.09 19.44
CA LYS A 784 -32.57 -15.22 20.03
C LYS A 784 -31.48 -14.72 19.08
N VAL A 785 -31.53 -15.11 17.81
CA VAL A 785 -30.56 -14.69 16.78
C VAL A 785 -30.70 -13.21 16.47
N GLY A 786 -31.93 -12.72 16.29
CA GLY A 786 -32.24 -11.31 16.02
C GLY A 786 -31.75 -10.38 17.13
N PHE A 787 -32.09 -10.71 18.38
CA PHE A 787 -31.68 -9.96 19.56
C PHE A 787 -30.16 -9.96 19.74
N ARG A 788 -29.49 -11.11 19.59
CA ARG A 788 -28.03 -11.18 19.70
C ARG A 788 -27.34 -10.33 18.63
N GLY A 789 -27.82 -10.37 17.38
CA GLY A 789 -27.30 -9.54 16.29
C GLY A 789 -27.47 -8.05 16.56
N LYS A 790 -28.63 -7.64 17.10
CA LYS A 790 -28.93 -6.25 17.45
C LYS A 790 -28.15 -5.75 18.67
N ILE A 791 -27.94 -6.59 19.69
CA ILE A 791 -27.04 -6.27 20.82
C ILE A 791 -25.61 -6.07 20.33
N GLN A 792 -25.12 -6.91 19.40
CA GLN A 792 -23.80 -6.72 18.81
C GLN A 792 -23.71 -5.44 17.96
N GLU A 793 -24.78 -5.10 17.23
CA GLU A 793 -24.89 -3.82 16.52
C GLU A 793 -24.83 -2.63 17.50
N PHE A 794 -25.57 -2.71 18.61
CA PHE A 794 -25.57 -1.68 19.65
C PHE A 794 -24.20 -1.53 20.34
N ILE A 795 -23.57 -2.62 20.76
CA ILE A 795 -22.24 -2.59 21.42
C ILE A 795 -21.19 -1.99 20.48
N ARG A 796 -21.19 -2.37 19.20
CA ARG A 796 -20.27 -1.83 18.19
C ARG A 796 -20.54 -0.34 17.93
N LEU A 797 -21.80 0.03 17.71
CA LEU A 797 -22.16 1.41 17.44
C LEU A 797 -21.94 2.31 18.66
N TYR A 798 -22.29 1.86 19.87
CA TYR A 798 -22.03 2.59 21.10
C TYR A 798 -20.54 2.74 21.32
N GLY A 799 -19.78 1.65 21.18
CA GLY A 799 -18.32 1.69 21.23
C GLY A 799 -17.73 2.71 20.25
N PHE A 800 -18.33 2.90 19.08
CA PHE A 800 -17.91 3.88 18.07
C PHE A 800 -18.39 5.32 18.35
N VAL A 801 -19.65 5.51 18.72
CA VAL A 801 -20.26 6.84 18.99
C VAL A 801 -19.75 7.41 20.32
N SER A 802 -19.51 6.57 21.32
CA SER A 802 -18.88 6.95 22.58
C SER A 802 -17.43 7.41 22.40
N GLN A 803 -16.81 7.09 21.25
CA GLN A 803 -15.51 7.64 20.85
C GLN A 803 -15.64 8.98 20.10
N LEU A 804 -16.80 9.31 19.51
CA LEU A 804 -16.95 10.50 18.66
C LEU A 804 -17.49 11.73 19.39
N LEU A 805 -18.33 11.55 20.39
CA LEU A 805 -18.95 12.62 21.15
C LEU A 805 -18.84 12.34 22.65
N PRO A 806 -18.69 13.36 23.51
CA PRO A 806 -18.91 13.20 24.93
C PRO A 806 -20.40 12.93 25.14
N ILE A 807 -20.79 11.66 25.30
CA ILE A 807 -22.18 11.28 25.54
C ILE A 807 -22.53 11.69 26.98
N PRO A 808 -23.47 12.62 27.21
CA PRO A 808 -23.77 13.12 28.55
C PRO A 808 -24.83 12.27 29.30
N ALA A 809 -25.38 11.22 28.68
CA ALA A 809 -26.48 10.43 29.25
C ALA A 809 -25.96 9.18 29.95
N ALA A 810 -25.98 9.20 31.29
CA ALA A 810 -25.63 8.05 32.13
C ALA A 810 -26.42 6.77 31.74
N ASP A 811 -27.63 6.92 31.21
CA ASP A 811 -28.50 5.80 30.86
C ASP A 811 -27.96 4.95 29.69
N LEU A 812 -27.32 5.58 28.69
CA LEU A 812 -26.70 4.83 27.59
C LEU A 812 -25.44 4.08 28.05
N GLU A 813 -24.69 4.63 29.01
CA GLU A 813 -23.50 3.99 29.58
C GLU A 813 -23.86 2.79 30.45
N LYS A 814 -24.90 2.92 31.27
CA LYS A 814 -25.50 1.79 32.00
C LYS A 814 -25.94 0.68 31.03
N PHE A 815 -26.66 1.05 29.96
CA PHE A 815 -27.17 0.08 29.00
C PHE A 815 -26.06 -0.60 28.18
N TYR A 816 -24.98 0.10 27.86
CA TYR A 816 -23.80 -0.47 27.21
C TYR A 816 -23.10 -1.51 28.09
N GLU A 817 -22.80 -1.18 29.35
CA GLU A 817 -22.14 -2.12 30.26
C GLU A 817 -23.03 -3.33 30.56
N PHE A 818 -24.34 -3.13 30.72
CA PHE A 818 -25.32 -4.21 30.81
C PHE A 818 -25.27 -5.12 29.58
N SER A 819 -25.36 -4.54 28.37
CA SER A 819 -25.34 -5.29 27.10
C SER A 819 -24.05 -6.09 26.89
N ARG A 820 -22.89 -5.50 27.23
CA ARG A 820 -21.57 -6.12 27.10
C ARG A 820 -21.39 -7.34 28.01
N HIS A 821 -21.96 -7.31 29.21
CA HIS A 821 -21.90 -8.44 30.13
C HIS A 821 -22.99 -9.47 29.85
N LEU A 822 -24.18 -9.02 29.42
CA LEU A 822 -25.27 -9.90 29.01
C LEU A 822 -24.85 -10.79 27.83
N ILE A 823 -24.25 -10.22 26.78
CA ILE A 823 -23.87 -11.00 25.59
C ILE A 823 -22.85 -12.12 25.87
N CYS A 824 -21.99 -11.93 26.86
CA CYS A 824 -21.03 -12.95 27.33
C CYS A 824 -21.72 -14.10 28.06
N LYS A 825 -22.90 -13.87 28.63
CA LYS A 825 -23.68 -14.83 29.41
C LYS A 825 -24.74 -15.55 28.57
N LEU A 826 -25.19 -14.94 27.47
CA LEU A 826 -26.11 -15.59 26.53
C LEU A 826 -25.43 -16.82 25.91
N PRO A 827 -26.03 -18.02 26.02
CA PRO A 827 -25.45 -19.24 25.47
C PRO A 827 -25.26 -19.06 23.96
N THR A 828 -24.01 -19.15 23.52
CA THR A 828 -23.73 -19.55 22.13
C THR A 828 -24.24 -20.96 21.99
N SER A 829 -25.10 -21.25 21.01
CA SER A 829 -25.53 -22.62 20.71
C SER A 829 -24.30 -23.54 20.72
N PRO A 830 -24.15 -24.40 21.75
CA PRO A 830 -23.02 -25.30 21.83
C PRO A 830 -23.43 -26.53 21.05
N GLU A 831 -23.25 -26.47 19.74
CA GLU A 831 -23.09 -27.69 18.97
C GLU A 831 -21.59 -27.82 18.74
N ALA A 832 -20.98 -28.66 19.57
CA ALA A 832 -19.64 -29.16 19.34
C ALA A 832 -19.57 -29.69 17.89
N LEU A 833 -18.67 -29.12 17.10
CA LEU A 833 -18.33 -29.66 15.79
C LEU A 833 -17.71 -31.04 15.99
N PRO A 834 -18.26 -32.09 15.39
CA PRO A 834 -17.67 -33.40 15.55
C PRO A 834 -16.60 -33.55 14.46
N LEU A 835 -15.39 -33.94 14.89
CA LEU A 835 -14.31 -34.47 14.05
C LEU A 835 -14.69 -35.57 12.99
N PRO A 836 -15.86 -36.26 12.97
CA PRO A 836 -16.20 -37.28 11.97
C PRO A 836 -16.46 -36.77 10.54
N ILE A 837 -16.73 -35.48 10.30
CA ILE A 837 -17.05 -35.01 8.92
C ILE A 837 -15.83 -35.13 7.98
N GLN A 838 -14.61 -34.92 8.49
CA GLN A 838 -13.38 -35.03 7.69
C GLN A 838 -13.01 -36.49 7.37
N GLN A 839 -13.45 -37.44 8.20
CA GLN A 839 -13.18 -38.87 8.02
C GLN A 839 -14.25 -39.57 7.16
N SER A 840 -15.33 -38.86 6.85
CA SER A 840 -16.52 -39.41 6.17
C SER A 840 -16.68 -38.93 4.72
N ILE A 841 -15.65 -38.27 4.18
CA ILE A 841 -15.71 -37.59 2.88
C ILE A 841 -14.38 -37.73 2.15
N GLU A 842 -14.45 -38.03 0.86
CA GLU A 842 -13.29 -38.22 -0.02
C GLU A 842 -13.38 -37.32 -1.26
N LEU A 843 -12.24 -36.80 -1.72
CA LEU A 843 -12.16 -35.96 -2.91
C LEU A 843 -12.07 -36.85 -4.15
N ASN A 844 -13.13 -36.87 -4.96
CA ASN A 844 -13.23 -37.73 -6.15
C ASN A 844 -12.60 -37.10 -7.40
N SER A 845 -12.93 -35.84 -7.66
CA SER A 845 -12.33 -35.09 -8.77
C SER A 845 -12.01 -33.66 -8.35
N TYR A 846 -10.94 -33.11 -8.91
CA TYR A 846 -10.49 -31.75 -8.68
C TYR A 846 -9.87 -31.19 -9.96
N ARG A 847 -10.35 -30.02 -10.40
CA ARG A 847 -9.90 -29.32 -11.60
C ARG A 847 -9.78 -27.83 -11.32
N ILE A 848 -8.77 -27.20 -11.89
CA ILE A 848 -8.59 -25.75 -11.86
C ILE A 848 -8.81 -25.23 -13.29
N GLN A 849 -9.62 -24.20 -13.46
CA GLN A 849 -9.87 -23.55 -14.76
C GLN A 849 -9.63 -22.05 -14.64
N GLU A 850 -8.94 -21.48 -15.63
CA GLU A 850 -8.77 -20.04 -15.79
C GLU A 850 -10.13 -19.40 -16.11
N THR A 851 -10.56 -18.40 -15.34
CA THR A 851 -11.85 -17.71 -15.52
C THR A 851 -11.70 -16.32 -16.12
N HIS A 852 -10.62 -15.61 -15.78
CA HIS A 852 -10.28 -14.30 -16.32
C HIS A 852 -8.78 -14.20 -16.52
N ARG A 853 -8.38 -13.51 -17.60
CA ARG A 853 -6.99 -13.12 -17.86
C ARG A 853 -6.97 -11.75 -18.49
N GLY A 854 -6.28 -10.82 -17.85
CA GLY A 854 -6.00 -9.50 -18.41
C GLY A 854 -6.23 -8.39 -17.40
N LYS A 855 -6.34 -7.17 -17.93
CA LYS A 855 -6.48 -5.96 -17.11
C LYS A 855 -7.86 -5.88 -16.46
N ILE A 856 -7.89 -5.62 -15.16
CA ILE A 856 -9.11 -5.20 -14.45
C ILE A 856 -9.21 -3.67 -14.58
N GLU A 857 -10.23 -3.18 -15.29
CA GLU A 857 -10.39 -1.75 -15.54
C GLU A 857 -11.08 -1.02 -14.39
N LEU A 858 -10.38 -0.04 -13.81
CA LEU A 858 -10.97 0.87 -12.82
C LEU A 858 -11.46 2.15 -13.52
N LYS A 859 -12.77 2.43 -13.43
CA LYS A 859 -13.34 3.70 -13.90
C LYS A 859 -13.04 4.82 -12.90
N ARG A 860 -12.59 5.97 -13.40
CA ARG A 860 -12.39 7.18 -12.59
C ARG A 860 -13.71 7.71 -12.05
N GLY A 861 -13.70 8.19 -10.81
CA GLY A 861 -14.83 8.83 -10.16
C GLY A 861 -14.56 9.07 -8.68
N VAL A 862 -14.86 10.29 -8.23
CA VAL A 862 -14.98 10.56 -6.79
C VAL A 862 -16.25 9.87 -6.32
N ARG A 863 -16.13 8.96 -5.35
CA ARG A 863 -17.30 8.34 -4.73
C ARG A 863 -17.46 8.85 -3.31
N GLU A 864 -18.68 9.24 -3.01
CA GLU A 864 -19.18 9.40 -1.67
C GLU A 864 -19.18 8.03 -1.00
N SER A 865 -18.41 7.82 0.07
CA SER A 865 -18.63 6.65 0.93
C SER A 865 -19.87 6.94 1.77
N PRO A 866 -21.02 6.27 1.54
CA PRO A 866 -22.19 6.51 2.34
C PRO A 866 -22.01 5.78 3.68
N ARG A 867 -21.87 6.57 4.74
CA ARG A 867 -22.00 6.19 6.16
C ARG A 867 -20.96 5.18 6.67
N VAL A 868 -20.63 5.29 7.96
CA VAL A 868 -19.67 4.41 8.65
C VAL A 868 -20.18 2.96 8.78
N TYR A 869 -21.47 2.72 8.56
CA TYR A 869 -22.09 1.40 8.70
C TYR A 869 -23.28 1.22 7.74
N SER A 870 -23.06 0.46 6.66
CA SER A 870 -24.10 -0.37 6.06
C SER A 870 -23.68 -1.83 6.26
N PRO A 871 -24.21 -2.54 7.27
CA PRO A 871 -24.25 -3.98 7.17
C PRO A 871 -25.02 -4.28 5.89
N GLY A 872 -24.46 -5.12 5.02
CA GLY A 872 -25.31 -5.79 4.04
C GLY A 872 -26.51 -6.33 4.80
N THR A 873 -27.72 -5.99 4.35
CA THR A 873 -28.95 -6.60 4.84
C THR A 873 -28.96 -8.06 4.39
N GLY A 874 -28.03 -8.85 4.94
CA GLY A 874 -28.16 -10.28 5.00
C GLY A 874 -29.33 -10.52 5.93
N GLN A 875 -30.48 -10.86 5.36
CA GLN A 875 -31.53 -11.51 6.13
C GLN A 875 -30.87 -12.64 6.94
N PRO A 876 -31.21 -12.80 8.24
CA PRO A 876 -30.70 -13.92 9.01
C PRO A 876 -31.02 -15.19 8.23
N SER A 877 -30.00 -15.90 7.76
CA SER A 877 -30.23 -17.19 7.14
C SER A 877 -30.79 -18.07 8.25
N THR A 878 -32.08 -18.37 8.20
CA THR A 878 -32.68 -19.48 8.97
C THR A 878 -31.71 -20.65 8.91
N LYS A 879 -31.28 -21.19 10.06
CA LYS A 879 -30.41 -22.39 10.11
C LYS A 879 -31.13 -23.52 9.37
N LYS A 880 -30.83 -23.69 8.08
CA LYS A 880 -31.37 -24.78 7.28
C LYS A 880 -30.51 -25.99 7.61
N ILE A 881 -31.03 -26.82 8.49
CA ILE A 881 -30.49 -28.13 8.79
C ILE A 881 -30.85 -29.03 7.61
N GLU A 882 -29.85 -29.55 6.91
CA GLU A 882 -30.03 -30.42 5.75
C GLU A 882 -29.17 -31.68 5.91
N PRO A 883 -29.58 -32.81 5.31
CA PRO A 883 -28.78 -34.02 5.32
C PRO A 883 -27.45 -33.81 4.58
N LEU A 884 -26.38 -34.44 5.07
CA LEU A 884 -25.02 -34.32 4.51
C LEU A 884 -24.98 -34.65 3.02
N SER A 885 -25.74 -35.67 2.57
CA SER A 885 -25.89 -36.04 1.16
C SER A 885 -26.35 -34.87 0.29
N LYS A 886 -27.41 -34.16 0.70
CA LYS A 886 -27.97 -33.02 -0.02
C LYS A 886 -27.05 -31.80 -0.02
N ILE A 887 -26.31 -31.58 1.07
CA ILE A 887 -25.30 -30.52 1.16
C ILE A 887 -24.14 -30.81 0.19
N ILE A 888 -23.67 -32.05 0.14
CA ILE A 888 -22.61 -32.49 -0.80
C ILE A 888 -23.11 -32.38 -2.25
N GLU A 889 -24.32 -32.84 -2.54
CA GLU A 889 -24.93 -32.75 -3.88
C GLU A 889 -25.04 -31.29 -4.35
N GLU A 890 -25.45 -30.36 -3.48
CA GLU A 890 -25.52 -28.95 -3.82
C GLU A 890 -24.15 -28.31 -4.02
N ILE A 891 -23.16 -28.68 -3.20
CA ILE A 891 -21.77 -28.23 -3.38
C ILE A 891 -21.23 -28.76 -4.71
N ASN A 892 -21.45 -30.04 -5.02
CA ASN A 892 -21.09 -30.64 -6.30
C ASN A 892 -21.90 -30.04 -7.46
N ARG A 893 -23.12 -29.55 -7.25
CA ARG A 893 -23.86 -28.80 -8.29
C ARG A 893 -23.26 -27.41 -8.52
N ARG A 894 -22.80 -26.75 -7.46
CA ARG A 894 -22.24 -25.40 -7.53
C ARG A 894 -20.77 -25.37 -8.00
N PHE A 895 -20.02 -26.43 -7.71
CA PHE A 895 -18.58 -26.54 -7.95
C PHE A 895 -18.19 -27.73 -8.82
N GLY A 896 -19.10 -28.65 -9.14
CA GLY A 896 -18.76 -29.92 -9.80
C GLY A 896 -19.10 -30.00 -11.28
N THR A 897 -20.02 -29.19 -11.83
CA THR A 897 -20.43 -29.36 -13.25
C THR A 897 -21.08 -28.10 -13.88
N ASP A 898 -20.31 -27.35 -14.67
CA ASP A 898 -20.88 -26.61 -15.81
C ASP A 898 -20.52 -27.39 -17.07
N PHE A 899 -21.23 -28.50 -17.32
CA PHE A 899 -21.26 -29.07 -18.66
C PHE A 899 -22.08 -28.13 -19.54
N SER A 900 -21.51 -27.69 -20.66
CA SER A 900 -22.27 -27.05 -21.71
C SER A 900 -23.41 -27.98 -22.18
N GLU A 901 -24.48 -27.45 -22.78
CA GLU A 901 -25.57 -28.29 -23.30
C GLU A 901 -25.04 -29.38 -24.26
N ASP A 902 -24.01 -29.06 -25.04
CA ASP A 902 -23.37 -29.99 -25.97
C ASP A 902 -22.64 -31.14 -25.24
N GLU A 903 -21.99 -30.87 -24.11
CA GLU A 903 -21.33 -31.89 -23.29
C GLU A 903 -22.35 -32.79 -22.59
N ARG A 904 -23.51 -32.27 -22.20
CA ARG A 904 -24.61 -33.08 -21.63
C ARG A 904 -25.19 -34.05 -22.65
N VAL A 905 -25.44 -33.58 -23.88
CA VAL A 905 -25.93 -34.43 -24.98
C VAL A 905 -24.91 -35.51 -25.32
N PHE A 906 -23.62 -35.19 -25.27
CA PHE A 906 -22.54 -36.15 -25.50
C PHE A 906 -22.50 -37.24 -24.41
N ILE A 907 -22.65 -36.86 -23.14
CA ILE A 907 -22.70 -37.79 -22.00
C ILE A 907 -23.94 -38.67 -22.07
N GLU A 908 -25.13 -38.11 -22.34
CA GLU A 908 -26.36 -38.89 -22.51
C GLU A 908 -26.24 -39.92 -23.65
N HIS A 909 -25.56 -39.55 -24.74
CA HIS A 909 -25.31 -40.47 -25.86
C HIS A 909 -24.35 -41.61 -25.49
N LEU A 910 -23.34 -41.32 -24.67
CA LEU A 910 -22.40 -42.32 -24.15
C LEU A 910 -23.10 -43.28 -23.18
N GLU A 911 -23.92 -42.75 -22.25
CA GLU A 911 -24.72 -43.56 -21.31
C GLU A 911 -25.68 -44.49 -22.05
N THR A 912 -26.37 -43.99 -23.08
CA THR A 912 -27.28 -44.81 -23.90
C THR A 912 -26.55 -45.98 -24.57
N LYS A 913 -25.35 -45.74 -25.13
CA LYS A 913 -24.54 -46.81 -25.76
C LYS A 913 -23.98 -47.81 -24.76
N LEU A 914 -23.62 -47.35 -23.56
CA LEU A 914 -23.16 -48.22 -22.47
C LEU A 914 -24.29 -49.13 -21.98
N ASP A 915 -25.50 -48.58 -21.82
CA ASP A 915 -26.69 -49.33 -21.43
C ASP A 915 -27.11 -50.36 -22.48
N ASP A 916 -26.93 -50.08 -23.78
CA ASP A 916 -27.25 -51.02 -24.84
C ASP A 916 -26.20 -52.12 -25.05
N SER A 917 -25.07 -52.06 -24.35
CA SER A 917 -23.99 -53.02 -24.52
C SER A 917 -24.28 -54.40 -23.87
N ALA A 918 -24.47 -55.41 -24.72
CA ALA A 918 -24.66 -56.80 -24.29
C ALA A 918 -23.50 -57.38 -23.43
N PRO A 919 -22.21 -57.05 -23.67
CA PRO A 919 -21.09 -57.56 -22.86
C PRO A 919 -21.14 -57.08 -21.40
N LEU A 920 -21.55 -55.83 -21.17
CA LEU A 920 -21.64 -55.24 -19.84
C LEU A 920 -22.79 -55.86 -19.04
N LYS A 921 -23.96 -56.05 -19.69
CA LYS A 921 -25.12 -56.75 -19.11
C LYS A 921 -24.85 -58.22 -18.80
N ALA A 922 -23.98 -58.88 -19.56
CA ALA A 922 -23.55 -60.25 -19.28
C ALA A 922 -22.55 -60.32 -18.11
N SER A 923 -21.60 -59.38 -18.02
CA SER A 923 -20.62 -59.29 -16.93
C SER A 923 -21.29 -59.02 -15.57
N LEU A 924 -22.32 -58.17 -15.54
CA LEU A 924 -23.14 -57.86 -14.36
C LEU A 924 -23.85 -59.07 -13.74
N LYS A 925 -24.10 -60.15 -14.51
CA LYS A 925 -24.79 -61.35 -14.02
C LYS A 925 -23.86 -62.40 -13.40
N ILE A 926 -22.55 -62.30 -13.63
CA ILE A 926 -21.59 -63.39 -13.37
C ILE A 926 -20.46 -62.94 -12.43
N ASN A 927 -20.08 -61.66 -12.44
CA ASN A 927 -18.85 -61.18 -11.80
C ASN A 927 -19.08 -60.30 -10.55
N THR A 928 -18.06 -60.20 -9.70
CA THR A 928 -18.01 -59.28 -8.56
C THR A 928 -17.94 -57.81 -9.02
N PRO A 929 -18.42 -56.84 -8.22
CA PRO A 929 -18.48 -55.42 -8.61
C PRO A 929 -17.15 -54.83 -9.08
N GLU A 930 -16.02 -55.27 -8.50
CA GLU A 930 -14.68 -54.82 -8.87
C GLU A 930 -14.28 -55.29 -10.29
N ASN A 931 -14.62 -56.53 -10.67
CA ASN A 931 -14.34 -57.07 -12.01
C ASN A 931 -15.30 -56.50 -13.06
N VAL A 932 -16.53 -56.16 -12.67
CA VAL A 932 -17.48 -55.46 -13.54
C VAL A 932 -17.00 -54.04 -13.83
N LYS A 933 -16.43 -53.34 -12.85
CA LYS A 933 -15.85 -52.00 -13.03
C LYS A 933 -14.69 -52.01 -14.02
N LEU A 934 -13.81 -53.01 -13.95
CA LEU A 934 -12.68 -53.14 -14.86
C LEU A 934 -13.13 -53.40 -16.32
N ALA A 935 -14.19 -54.20 -16.51
CA ALA A 935 -14.82 -54.40 -17.81
C ALA A 935 -15.56 -53.14 -18.31
N PHE A 936 -16.18 -52.38 -17.39
CA PHE A 936 -16.82 -51.10 -17.69
C PHE A 936 -15.82 -50.05 -18.19
N ASP A 937 -14.69 -49.89 -17.50
CA ASP A 937 -13.68 -48.88 -17.84
C ASP A 937 -13.08 -49.12 -19.24
N ILE A 938 -12.82 -50.38 -19.61
CA ILE A 938 -12.33 -50.76 -20.94
C ILE A 938 -13.40 -50.45 -22.00
N LEU A 939 -14.63 -50.90 -21.78
CA LEU A 939 -15.71 -50.75 -22.76
C LEU A 939 -16.12 -49.28 -22.95
N ALA A 940 -16.14 -48.49 -21.87
CA ALA A 940 -16.43 -47.06 -21.92
C ALA A 940 -15.34 -46.29 -22.68
N SER A 941 -14.08 -46.69 -22.52
CA SER A 941 -12.96 -46.11 -23.27
C SER A 941 -13.07 -46.42 -24.77
N ASP A 942 -13.40 -47.66 -25.14
CA ASP A 942 -13.58 -48.06 -26.54
C ASP A 942 -14.77 -47.31 -27.19
N ILE A 943 -15.91 -47.22 -26.50
CA ILE A 943 -17.09 -46.48 -26.99
C ILE A 943 -16.78 -44.98 -27.14
N MET A 944 -16.01 -44.41 -26.21
CA MET A 944 -15.58 -43.01 -26.30
C MET A 944 -14.69 -42.78 -27.53
N GLN A 945 -13.74 -43.68 -27.78
CA GLN A 945 -12.85 -43.61 -28.94
C GLN A 945 -13.63 -43.73 -30.26
N ASP A 946 -14.56 -44.67 -30.34
CA ASP A 946 -15.46 -44.84 -31.49
C ASP A 946 -16.31 -43.59 -31.76
N MET A 947 -16.84 -42.95 -30.71
CA MET A 947 -17.62 -41.72 -30.85
C MET A 947 -16.78 -40.56 -31.39
N VAL A 948 -15.52 -40.44 -30.94
CA VAL A 948 -14.58 -39.44 -31.46
C VAL A 948 -14.23 -39.71 -32.92
N GLU A 949 -13.95 -40.97 -33.28
CA GLU A 949 -13.65 -41.36 -34.66
C GLU A 949 -14.83 -41.13 -35.61
N ILE A 950 -16.06 -41.44 -35.19
CA ILE A 950 -17.27 -41.21 -35.97
C ILE A 950 -17.46 -39.71 -36.24
N ASN A 951 -17.36 -38.88 -35.20
CA ASN A 951 -17.50 -37.42 -35.34
C ASN A 951 -16.38 -36.83 -36.22
N PHE A 952 -15.15 -37.30 -36.05
CA PHE A 952 -14.03 -36.89 -36.89
C PHE A 952 -14.19 -37.34 -38.35
N SER A 953 -14.72 -38.55 -38.59
CA SER A 953 -15.00 -39.06 -39.94
C SER A 953 -16.11 -38.27 -40.64
N PHE A 954 -17.13 -37.83 -39.91
CA PHE A 954 -18.20 -36.97 -40.41
C PHE A 954 -17.68 -35.59 -40.77
N TYR A 955 -16.88 -35.00 -39.88
CA TYR A 955 -16.20 -33.72 -40.13
C TYR A 955 -15.28 -33.80 -41.35
N LYS A 956 -14.51 -34.87 -41.48
CA LYS A 956 -13.64 -35.12 -42.63
C LYS A 956 -14.43 -35.27 -43.92
N LYS A 957 -15.53 -36.05 -43.92
CA LYS A 957 -16.44 -36.17 -45.08
C LYS A 957 -17.06 -34.82 -45.46
N PHE A 958 -17.46 -34.01 -44.48
CA PHE A 958 -17.99 -32.67 -44.74
C PHE A 958 -16.96 -31.72 -45.35
N THR A 959 -15.68 -31.89 -45.01
CA THR A 959 -14.60 -31.00 -45.46
C THR A 959 -14.02 -31.44 -46.81
N ASP A 960 -13.83 -32.74 -47.02
CA ASP A 960 -13.11 -33.31 -48.16
C ASP A 960 -14.04 -33.68 -49.34
N ASP A 961 -15.32 -33.99 -49.10
CA ASP A 961 -16.30 -34.36 -50.14
C ASP A 961 -17.23 -33.17 -50.44
N LEU A 962 -16.95 -32.49 -51.56
CA LEU A 962 -17.68 -31.30 -52.01
C LEU A 962 -19.14 -31.60 -52.40
N GLU A 963 -19.44 -32.80 -52.90
CA GLU A 963 -20.82 -33.19 -53.24
C GLU A 963 -21.63 -33.45 -51.97
N PHE A 964 -21.07 -34.19 -51.01
CA PHE A 964 -21.70 -34.42 -49.71
C PHE A 964 -21.95 -33.12 -48.95
N LYS A 965 -20.97 -32.20 -48.95
CA LYS A 965 -21.09 -30.88 -48.33
C LYS A 965 -22.25 -30.07 -48.94
N ALA A 966 -22.35 -30.01 -50.26
CA ALA A 966 -23.41 -29.27 -50.94
C ALA A 966 -24.81 -29.87 -50.66
N LEU A 967 -24.91 -31.19 -50.63
CA LEU A 967 -26.16 -31.92 -50.38
C LEU A 967 -26.61 -31.77 -48.92
N LEU A 968 -25.69 -31.87 -47.95
CA LEU A 968 -25.98 -31.67 -46.53
C LEU A 968 -26.42 -30.22 -46.23
N LEU A 969 -25.70 -29.22 -46.77
CA LEU A 969 -26.06 -27.82 -46.60
C LEU A 969 -27.42 -27.51 -47.24
N GLY A 970 -27.69 -28.05 -48.43
CA GLY A 970 -29.00 -27.92 -49.07
C GLY A 970 -30.13 -28.57 -48.26
N PHE A 971 -29.90 -29.75 -47.68
CA PHE A 971 -30.85 -30.42 -46.80
C PHE A 971 -31.12 -29.62 -45.52
N LEU A 972 -30.06 -29.13 -44.85
CA LEU A 972 -30.18 -28.31 -43.64
C LEU A 972 -30.90 -26.99 -43.92
N PHE A 973 -30.61 -26.34 -45.05
CA PHE A 973 -31.25 -25.10 -45.47
C PHE A 973 -32.74 -25.29 -45.78
N ASN A 974 -33.12 -26.36 -46.49
CA ASN A 974 -34.52 -26.68 -46.75
C ASN A 974 -35.29 -27.00 -45.46
N ARG A 975 -34.65 -27.70 -44.51
CA ARG A 975 -35.25 -28.02 -43.22
C ARG A 975 -35.37 -26.79 -42.31
N PHE A 976 -34.43 -25.86 -42.40
CA PHE A 976 -34.52 -24.55 -41.78
C PHE A 976 -35.69 -23.74 -42.35
N LEU A 977 -35.79 -23.63 -43.68
CA LEU A 977 -36.91 -22.97 -44.37
C LEU A 977 -38.27 -23.57 -44.00
N GLN A 978 -38.38 -24.90 -43.93
CA GLN A 978 -39.59 -25.56 -43.47
C GLN A 978 -39.95 -25.15 -42.03
N ARG A 979 -38.97 -25.15 -41.10
CA ARG A 979 -39.20 -24.73 -39.71
C ARG A 979 -39.58 -23.25 -39.60
N SER A 980 -38.97 -22.38 -40.41
CA SER A 980 -39.29 -20.94 -40.45
C SER A 980 -40.69 -20.69 -41.02
N ASN A 981 -41.10 -21.40 -42.07
CA ASN A 981 -42.44 -21.27 -42.65
C ASN A 981 -43.54 -21.82 -41.73
N THR A 982 -43.25 -22.82 -40.88
CA THR A 982 -44.20 -23.26 -39.84
C THR A 982 -44.30 -22.28 -38.67
N SER A 983 -43.37 -21.33 -38.53
CA SER A 983 -43.39 -20.28 -37.51
C SER A 983 -44.16 -19.03 -37.94
N GLU A 984 -44.34 -18.78 -39.24
CA GLU A 984 -45.18 -17.67 -39.75
C GLU A 984 -46.67 -18.04 -39.90
N ALA A 985 -47.01 -19.34 -39.79
CA ALA A 985 -48.39 -19.84 -39.84
C ALA A 985 -48.98 -20.14 -38.43
N LYS A 986 -48.36 -19.63 -37.36
CA LYS A 986 -48.85 -19.75 -35.98
C LYS A 986 -49.19 -18.41 -35.36
#